data_AF-A0A8H3Z7Z8-F1
#
_entry.id   AF-A0A8H3Z7Z8-F1
#
_cell.length_a   1.000
_cell.length_b   1.000
_cell.length_c   1.000
_cell.angle_alpha   90.00
_cell.angle_beta   90.00
_cell.angle_gamma   90.00
#
_symmetry.space_group_name_H-M   'P 1'
#
loop_
_entity.id
_entity.type
_entity.pdbx_description
1 polymer ?
#
loop_
_entity_poly.entity_id
_entity_poly.type
_entity_poly.pdbx_seq_one_letter_code
_entity_poly.pdbx_strand_id
1 'polypeptide(L)'
;MFNMFRILADFSHLLSILILLQKMKSSSSASGISFKSQFLYLIVYVTRYLDLLWTFWKVDNLYNTIFKIVFLASSGYTVYLMLNDYRPTRDPNQDTFKVEYLIGAAAVLGLVFPYAYTVPEMLWAFSIWLESVAILPQLFMLQRTGEAETITTHYLFALGLYRALYIPNWLYRYFIAVPSFFDPIAVAAGVVQTVLYSDFFYIYYTKVLQGKKFNLPLRGIQNNQASTAIRNSSTDIRTTTARPRTLPATTRYISSSSRKSNPEINAFHSQLEDPAIASLLGKSGKTAAVPQTLTEKIVQRYAVGLAEGKFVKAGDYVTLQPGKIMTHDNTWPVAKKFLDIGASKVNDPSQIVFTLDHDVQNKTEANLRKYSNIEEFGRKHGIDFYPAGRGIGHQIMVEEGYAWPGTLAVASDSHTNMYGGIGCLGTPVVRTDAASIWATGRTWWQVPPVAKVTFTGTLPKGTTGKDVIVALCGLFKDDDVLNHAIEFTGSEETMRSLPVDDRLTIANMTTEWGALSGLFPIDSILQAWLRSKATEYALFPAAETTASKTVTRFNHQRIDALLEDPLSADKGAKYAKHITLNLSTLSPYVSGPNSVKVATPLAELEAQNIKVDRAYLVSCTNSRRSDLAAAAKVFRDAAAAGKPAKIAEHVSFYIAAASLPEQQAAEEQGDWQVLLEAGAQALPSGCGPCIGLGTGLLQPGEVGVSASNRNFKGRMGSTDAKAFLASPEVVAASALAGKFAGPGWYERPEGWTGIERFEGEDNHIQERSIEETLEALIGKFDSIVEDGTKSGLDESAPPAEADKAERLTEILPGFPEKVSGEIVLCDADNVNTDAIYPGKYTYQDDVTTEKMSEVCMENYDPAFASIAKKGDILVSGFNFGCGSSREQAATAILAKGIPLVVAGSFGNIFSRNSINNALMGVEVPKLINRLREVFAPSHSNASASEVKEITEPEGNEQSLDSPPPAPLQEVEKVLTRRTGWVFEWDVARSRVTVTEGEGGESWSQGVGELPPNVQEIIAKGGLESWVKSEIAKSA
;
A
#
# COMPACT_ATOMS: atom_id res chain seq x y z
N MET A 1 67.07 -1.57 -4.27
CA MET A 1 67.09 -0.19 -4.82
C MET A 1 65.95 0.59 -4.18
N PHE A 2 66.19 1.81 -3.69
CA PHE A 2 65.19 2.61 -2.95
C PHE A 2 64.16 3.20 -3.91
N ASN A 3 62.97 2.60 -4.00
CA ASN A 3 61.88 3.12 -4.82
C ASN A 3 61.02 4.09 -4.00
N MET A 4 61.39 5.37 -4.07
CA MET A 4 60.73 6.44 -3.31
C MET A 4 59.23 6.56 -3.65
N PHE A 5 58.84 6.30 -4.90
CA PHE A 5 57.43 6.38 -5.33
C PHE A 5 56.57 5.31 -4.66
N ARG A 6 57.06 4.07 -4.59
CA ARG A 6 56.38 2.98 -3.86
C ARG A 6 56.19 3.33 -2.38
N ILE A 7 57.25 3.79 -1.73
CA ILE A 7 57.21 4.12 -0.29
C ILE A 7 56.22 5.26 -0.04
N LEU A 8 56.31 6.35 -0.81
CA LEU A 8 55.37 7.48 -0.69
C LEU A 8 53.92 7.06 -0.93
N ALA A 9 53.71 6.14 -1.88
CA ALA A 9 52.38 5.61 -2.17
C ALA A 9 51.84 4.80 -0.98
N ASP A 10 52.63 3.86 -0.43
CA ASP A 10 52.23 3.03 0.70
C ASP A 10 51.91 3.91 1.95
N PHE A 11 52.67 4.99 2.19
CA PHE A 11 52.36 5.97 3.24
C PHE A 11 51.12 6.83 2.93
N SER A 12 50.86 7.18 1.67
CA SER A 12 49.64 7.91 1.28
C SER A 12 48.39 7.06 1.51
N HIS A 13 48.49 5.74 1.28
CA HIS A 13 47.42 4.79 1.58
C HIS A 13 47.20 4.62 3.08
N LEU A 14 48.29 4.53 3.86
CA LEU A 14 48.18 4.51 5.31
C LEU A 14 47.53 5.79 5.84
N LEU A 15 47.91 6.95 5.30
CA LEU A 15 47.31 8.23 5.65
C LEU A 15 45.81 8.28 5.35
N SER A 16 45.35 7.71 4.23
CA SER A 16 43.91 7.67 3.93
C SER A 16 43.13 6.89 4.99
N ILE A 17 43.66 5.74 5.44
CA ILE A 17 43.02 4.94 6.49
C ILE A 17 43.03 5.67 7.84
N LEU A 18 44.12 6.36 8.18
CA LEU A 18 44.19 7.16 9.40
C LEU A 18 43.21 8.33 9.39
N ILE A 19 43.05 9.02 8.25
CA ILE A 19 42.04 10.08 8.08
C ILE A 19 40.63 9.51 8.24
N LEU A 20 40.37 8.34 7.66
CA LEU A 20 39.08 7.66 7.77
C LEU A 20 38.74 7.31 9.24
N LEU A 21 39.68 6.68 9.94
CA LEU A 21 39.52 6.33 11.36
C LEU A 21 39.40 7.57 12.25
N GLN A 22 40.20 8.61 11.98
CA GLN A 22 40.08 9.87 12.69
C GLN A 22 38.71 10.50 12.47
N LYS A 23 38.20 10.50 11.23
CA LYS A 23 36.86 11.00 10.91
C LYS A 23 35.80 10.27 11.71
N MET A 24 35.82 8.94 11.69
CA MET A 24 34.85 8.12 12.42
C MET A 24 34.90 8.39 13.93
N LYS A 25 36.10 8.50 14.50
CA LYS A 25 36.30 8.76 15.93
C LYS A 25 35.92 10.19 16.32
N SER A 26 36.27 11.21 15.53
CA SER A 26 35.97 12.60 15.85
C SER A 26 34.50 12.96 15.66
N SER A 27 33.84 12.34 14.68
CA SER A 27 32.41 12.55 14.43
C SER A 27 31.51 11.58 15.20
N SER A 28 32.09 10.57 15.87
CA SER A 28 31.36 9.44 16.46
C SER A 28 30.35 8.83 15.49
N SER A 29 30.69 8.79 14.19
CA SER A 29 29.75 8.46 13.11
C SER A 29 30.44 7.90 11.86
N ALA A 30 29.83 6.86 11.30
CA ALA A 30 30.18 6.29 10.00
C ALA A 30 29.44 6.94 8.82
N SER A 31 28.60 7.96 9.06
CA SER A 31 27.82 8.64 8.00
C SER A 31 28.70 9.20 6.87
N GLY A 32 28.28 9.04 5.61
CA GLY A 32 29.06 9.47 4.44
C GLY A 32 30.26 8.57 4.09
N ILE A 33 30.46 7.44 4.77
CA ILE A 33 31.42 6.39 4.41
C ILE A 33 30.66 5.14 3.97
N SER A 34 30.97 4.62 2.77
CA SER A 34 30.37 3.40 2.23
C SER A 34 30.97 2.19 2.95
N PHE A 35 30.11 1.46 3.64
CA PHE A 35 30.44 0.18 4.25
C PHE A 35 30.84 -0.83 3.20
N LYS A 36 30.11 -0.88 2.07
CA LYS A 36 30.39 -1.79 0.96
C LYS A 36 31.80 -1.60 0.41
N SER A 37 32.25 -0.35 0.21
CA SER A 37 33.63 -0.09 -0.17
C SER A 37 34.66 -0.55 0.86
N GLN A 38 34.45 -0.29 2.16
CA GLN A 38 35.41 -0.72 3.20
C GLN A 38 35.48 -2.24 3.32
N PHE A 39 34.34 -2.92 3.18
CA PHE A 39 34.27 -4.38 3.18
C PHE A 39 34.98 -4.99 1.96
N LEU A 40 34.83 -4.41 0.77
CA LEU A 40 35.58 -4.84 -0.41
C LEU A 40 37.10 -4.67 -0.22
N TYR A 41 37.55 -3.58 0.39
CA TYR A 41 38.98 -3.42 0.72
C TYR A 41 39.47 -4.48 1.72
N LEU A 42 38.65 -4.89 2.70
CA LEU A 42 39.00 -5.99 3.59
C LEU A 42 39.17 -7.30 2.82
N ILE A 43 38.25 -7.62 1.90
CA ILE A 43 38.35 -8.81 1.03
C ILE A 43 39.63 -8.76 0.19
N VAL A 44 39.97 -7.60 -0.38
CA VAL A 44 41.21 -7.40 -1.13
C VAL A 44 42.42 -7.76 -0.27
N TYR A 45 42.53 -7.26 0.96
CA TYR A 45 43.71 -7.53 1.79
C TYR A 45 43.78 -8.98 2.28
N VAL A 46 42.65 -9.57 2.67
CA VAL A 46 42.57 -10.98 3.09
C VAL A 46 43.04 -11.91 1.97
N THR A 47 42.59 -11.66 0.74
CA THR A 47 42.94 -12.50 -0.43
C THR A 47 44.33 -12.21 -0.98
N ARG A 48 44.83 -10.96 -0.87
CA ARG A 48 46.15 -10.56 -1.37
C ARG A 48 47.31 -10.99 -0.49
N TYR A 49 47.13 -11.00 0.83
CA TYR A 49 48.22 -11.20 1.79
C TYR A 49 48.25 -12.59 2.41
N LEU A 50 47.69 -13.59 1.72
CA LEU A 50 47.78 -15.00 2.11
C LEU A 50 49.24 -15.48 2.26
N ASP A 51 50.19 -14.83 1.60
CA ASP A 51 51.62 -15.10 1.76
C ASP A 51 52.13 -14.87 3.19
N LEU A 52 51.44 -14.05 4.01
CA LEU A 52 51.74 -13.90 5.43
C LEU A 52 51.67 -15.23 6.21
N LEU A 53 50.93 -16.24 5.76
CA LEU A 53 50.83 -17.53 6.45
C LEU A 53 52.13 -18.37 6.36
N TRP A 54 52.95 -18.12 5.34
CA TRP A 54 54.10 -18.96 5.00
C TRP A 54 55.38 -18.19 4.63
N THR A 55 55.37 -16.85 4.68
CA THR A 55 56.58 -16.05 4.43
C THR A 55 56.92 -15.05 5.54
N PHE A 56 56.19 -15.05 6.67
CA PHE A 56 56.35 -14.07 7.74
C PHE A 56 57.71 -14.13 8.46
N TRP A 57 58.44 -15.25 8.39
CA TRP A 57 59.76 -15.45 9.02
C TRP A 57 60.94 -15.01 8.15
N LYS A 58 60.73 -14.56 6.91
CA LYS A 58 61.82 -14.07 6.05
C LYS A 58 62.22 -12.64 6.45
N VAL A 59 63.36 -12.52 7.14
CA VAL A 59 63.89 -11.26 7.74
C VAL A 59 64.20 -10.18 6.69
N ASP A 60 64.52 -10.57 5.45
CA ASP A 60 64.91 -9.65 4.36
C ASP A 60 63.78 -8.71 3.87
N ASN A 61 62.59 -8.77 4.47
CA ASN A 61 61.42 -8.02 3.99
C ASN A 61 60.53 -7.43 5.10
N LEU A 62 61.11 -7.10 6.25
CA LEU A 62 60.40 -6.58 7.44
C LEU A 62 59.42 -5.43 7.14
N TYR A 63 59.80 -4.49 6.27
CA TYR A 63 58.93 -3.39 5.83
C TYR A 63 57.61 -3.88 5.22
N ASN A 64 57.67 -4.85 4.31
CA ASN A 64 56.49 -5.37 3.63
C ASN A 64 55.61 -6.19 4.58
N THR A 65 56.22 -6.98 5.47
CA THR A 65 55.47 -7.73 6.49
C THR A 65 54.70 -6.79 7.42
N ILE A 66 55.33 -5.70 7.89
CA ILE A 66 54.69 -4.70 8.75
C ILE A 66 53.51 -4.03 8.03
N PHE A 67 53.71 -3.53 6.81
CA PHE A 67 52.65 -2.82 6.08
C PHE A 67 51.45 -3.73 5.75
N LYS A 68 51.68 -5.00 5.43
CA LYS A 68 50.59 -5.97 5.21
C LYS A 68 49.75 -6.19 6.47
N ILE A 69 50.40 -6.37 7.63
CA ILE A 69 49.71 -6.52 8.91
C ILE A 69 48.94 -5.25 9.25
N VAL A 70 49.55 -4.07 9.06
CA VAL A 70 48.89 -2.78 9.33
C VAL A 70 47.66 -2.59 8.46
N PHE A 71 47.73 -2.85 7.15
CA PHE A 71 46.57 -2.72 6.25
C PHE A 71 45.46 -3.71 6.58
N LEU A 72 45.81 -4.96 6.85
CA LEU A 72 44.83 -5.98 7.22
C LEU A 72 44.15 -5.65 8.55
N ALA A 73 44.93 -5.30 9.58
CA ALA A 73 44.41 -4.97 10.91
C ALA A 73 43.57 -3.69 10.90
N SER A 74 44.02 -2.64 10.20
CA SER A 74 43.29 -1.36 10.14
C SER A 74 42.03 -1.42 9.28
N SER A 75 42.02 -2.22 8.20
CA SER A 75 40.81 -2.48 7.40
C SER A 75 39.81 -3.31 8.20
N GLY A 76 40.25 -4.36 8.90
CA GLY A 76 39.42 -5.14 9.80
C GLY A 76 38.84 -4.30 10.94
N TYR A 77 39.66 -3.43 11.55
CA TYR A 77 39.22 -2.51 12.59
C TYR A 77 38.21 -1.47 12.09
N THR A 78 38.41 -0.94 10.88
CA THR A 78 37.43 -0.04 10.24
C THR A 78 36.07 -0.74 10.10
N VAL A 79 36.05 -1.96 9.56
CA VAL A 79 34.82 -2.75 9.39
C VAL A 79 34.18 -3.09 10.74
N TYR A 80 34.98 -3.47 11.73
CA TYR A 80 34.53 -3.70 13.11
C TYR A 80 33.83 -2.47 13.69
N LEU A 81 34.46 -1.28 13.57
CA LEU A 81 33.85 -0.03 14.06
C LEU A 81 32.54 0.28 13.33
N MET A 82 32.44 0.00 12.03
CA MET A 82 31.21 0.22 11.27
C MET A 82 30.09 -0.77 11.59
N LEU A 83 30.43 -2.00 12.02
CA LEU A 83 29.47 -3.04 12.37
C LEU A 83 29.01 -2.98 13.83
N ASN A 84 29.84 -2.44 14.72
CA ASN A 84 29.57 -2.40 16.16
C ASN A 84 29.36 -0.96 16.63
N ASP A 85 30.44 -0.25 16.93
CA ASP A 85 30.41 1.05 17.62
C ASP A 85 29.63 2.13 16.86
N TYR A 86 29.60 2.08 15.53
CA TYR A 86 28.92 3.06 14.67
C TYR A 86 27.80 2.47 13.82
N ARG A 87 27.32 1.25 14.14
CA ARG A 87 26.21 0.57 13.44
C ARG A 87 24.97 1.45 13.23
N PRO A 88 24.50 2.25 14.22
CA PRO A 88 23.30 3.06 14.06
C PRO A 88 23.47 4.25 13.10
N THR A 89 24.71 4.66 12.82
CA THR A 89 25.03 5.81 11.97
C THR A 89 25.29 5.42 10.51
N ARG A 90 25.29 4.11 10.21
CA ARG A 90 25.33 3.57 8.86
C ARG A 90 23.93 3.63 8.28
N ASP A 91 23.75 4.34 7.17
CA ASP A 91 22.49 4.36 6.42
C ASP A 91 22.59 3.42 5.20
N PRO A 92 22.01 2.20 5.27
CA PRO A 92 22.06 1.24 4.16
C PRO A 92 21.37 1.77 2.89
N ASN A 93 20.43 2.72 3.01
CA ASN A 93 19.70 3.27 1.87
C ASN A 93 20.59 4.19 1.01
N GLN A 94 21.69 4.71 1.57
CA GLN A 94 22.68 5.50 0.83
C GLN A 94 23.74 4.63 0.15
N ASP A 95 24.03 3.44 0.70
CA ASP A 95 25.05 2.51 0.19
C ASP A 95 24.43 1.37 -0.66
N THR A 96 23.68 1.76 -1.69
CA THR A 96 22.83 0.86 -2.53
C THR A 96 23.57 0.20 -3.70
N PHE A 97 24.89 0.35 -3.80
CA PHE A 97 25.67 -0.20 -4.91
C PHE A 97 25.69 -1.74 -4.86
N LYS A 98 25.38 -2.40 -5.98
CA LYS A 98 25.41 -3.86 -6.13
C LYS A 98 26.85 -4.36 -6.30
N VAL A 99 27.47 -4.82 -5.21
CA VAL A 99 28.88 -5.23 -5.19
C VAL A 99 29.11 -6.61 -5.78
N GLU A 100 28.06 -7.40 -5.96
CA GLU A 100 28.08 -8.75 -6.54
C GLU A 100 28.66 -8.71 -7.95
N TYR A 101 28.34 -7.69 -8.74
CA TYR A 101 28.89 -7.51 -10.07
C TYR A 101 30.39 -7.23 -10.05
N LEU A 102 30.89 -6.49 -9.05
CA LEU A 102 32.32 -6.20 -8.91
C LEU A 102 33.09 -7.46 -8.49
N ILE A 103 32.57 -8.19 -7.50
CA ILE A 103 33.16 -9.43 -7.02
C ILE A 103 33.14 -10.49 -8.13
N GLY A 104 32.01 -10.66 -8.82
CA GLY A 104 31.85 -11.61 -9.92
C GLY A 104 32.79 -11.31 -11.09
N ALA A 105 32.84 -10.04 -11.54
CA ALA A 105 33.75 -9.65 -12.62
C ALA A 105 35.23 -9.84 -12.23
N ALA A 106 35.61 -9.43 -11.01
CA ALA A 106 36.97 -9.64 -10.52
C ALA A 106 37.32 -11.13 -10.37
N ALA A 107 36.38 -11.97 -9.95
CA ALA A 107 36.57 -13.42 -9.83
C ALA A 107 36.79 -14.06 -11.20
N VAL A 108 35.98 -13.70 -12.20
CA VAL A 108 36.18 -14.14 -13.59
C VAL A 108 37.56 -13.71 -14.09
N LEU A 109 37.95 -12.45 -13.92
CA LEU A 109 39.26 -11.96 -14.37
C LEU A 109 40.43 -12.61 -13.61
N GLY A 110 40.27 -12.89 -12.32
CA GLY A 110 41.27 -13.60 -11.51
C GLY A 110 41.44 -15.07 -11.90
N LEU A 111 40.39 -15.71 -12.42
CA LEU A 111 40.43 -17.08 -12.95
C LEU A 111 40.95 -17.15 -14.39
N VAL A 112 40.61 -16.17 -15.23
CA VAL A 112 40.97 -16.15 -16.66
C VAL A 112 42.40 -15.66 -16.89
N PHE A 113 42.87 -14.71 -16.09
CA PHE A 113 44.18 -14.06 -16.28
C PHE A 113 45.15 -14.17 -15.07
N PRO A 114 45.34 -15.33 -14.41
CA PRO A 114 46.40 -15.46 -13.40
C PRO A 114 47.78 -15.68 -14.06
N TYR A 115 48.87 -15.30 -13.37
CA TYR A 115 50.22 -15.65 -13.85
C TYR A 115 50.50 -17.16 -13.75
N ALA A 116 49.88 -17.85 -12.79
CA ALA A 116 49.90 -19.28 -12.63
C ALA A 116 48.55 -19.77 -12.08
N TYR A 117 48.09 -20.93 -12.54
CA TYR A 117 46.85 -21.54 -12.09
C TYR A 117 47.04 -22.27 -10.74
N THR A 118 47.38 -21.50 -9.71
CA THR A 118 47.41 -21.96 -8.32
C THR A 118 46.46 -21.11 -7.50
N VAL A 119 45.87 -21.68 -6.44
CA VAL A 119 44.89 -20.97 -5.61
C VAL A 119 45.43 -19.64 -5.06
N PRO A 120 46.66 -19.55 -4.50
CA PRO A 120 47.20 -18.29 -4.02
C PRO A 120 47.38 -17.23 -5.13
N GLU A 121 47.78 -17.66 -6.33
CA GLU A 121 48.02 -16.75 -7.45
C GLU A 121 46.70 -16.26 -8.08
N MET A 122 45.69 -17.12 -8.17
CA MET A 122 44.34 -16.73 -8.61
C MET A 122 43.68 -15.77 -7.62
N LEU A 123 43.85 -15.99 -6.31
CA LEU A 123 43.36 -15.06 -5.27
C LEU A 123 44.13 -13.74 -5.26
N TRP A 124 45.43 -13.78 -5.54
CA TRP A 124 46.24 -12.57 -5.72
C TRP A 124 45.79 -11.77 -6.95
N ALA A 125 45.58 -12.40 -8.10
CA ALA A 125 45.05 -11.76 -9.32
C ALA A 125 43.64 -11.20 -9.10
N PHE A 126 42.74 -11.98 -8.48
CA PHE A 126 41.41 -11.52 -8.05
C PHE A 126 41.50 -10.25 -7.19
N SER A 127 42.41 -10.22 -6.21
CA SER A 127 42.56 -9.07 -5.33
C SER A 127 42.98 -7.79 -6.08
N ILE A 128 43.75 -7.91 -7.18
CA ILE A 128 44.17 -6.75 -7.99
C ILE A 128 43.00 -6.20 -8.80
N TRP A 129 42.23 -7.08 -9.43
CA TRP A 129 41.04 -6.68 -10.16
C TRP A 129 39.97 -6.07 -9.24
N LEU A 130 39.70 -6.69 -8.09
CA LEU A 130 38.70 -6.20 -7.15
C LEU A 130 39.08 -4.83 -6.57
N GLU A 131 40.35 -4.64 -6.22
CA GLU A 131 40.84 -3.37 -5.68
C GLU A 131 40.66 -2.20 -6.65
N SER A 132 40.79 -2.46 -7.96
CA SER A 132 40.63 -1.42 -8.98
C SER A 132 39.24 -0.78 -8.99
N VAL A 133 38.22 -1.51 -8.52
CA VAL A 133 36.80 -1.12 -8.53
C VAL A 133 36.18 -0.99 -7.13
N ALA A 134 36.88 -1.35 -6.07
CA ALA A 134 36.38 -1.36 -4.69
C ALA A 134 35.89 0.02 -4.18
N ILE A 135 36.34 1.12 -4.80
CA ILE A 135 35.91 2.48 -4.45
C ILE A 135 34.56 2.88 -5.08
N LEU A 136 34.05 2.14 -6.07
CA LEU A 136 32.84 2.52 -6.79
C LEU A 136 31.62 2.75 -5.88
N PRO A 137 31.32 1.90 -4.87
CA PRO A 137 30.24 2.18 -3.93
C PRO A 137 30.37 3.54 -3.22
N GLN A 138 31.57 3.89 -2.75
CA GLN A 138 31.84 5.18 -2.13
C GLN A 138 31.68 6.36 -3.09
N LEU A 139 32.13 6.24 -4.35
CA LEU A 139 31.97 7.31 -5.35
C LEU A 139 30.50 7.47 -5.75
N PHE A 140 29.77 6.36 -5.90
CA PHE A 140 28.35 6.34 -6.22
C PHE A 140 27.51 7.00 -5.12
N MET A 141 27.81 6.67 -3.86
CA MET A 141 27.17 7.30 -2.71
C MET A 141 27.36 8.82 -2.73
N LEU A 142 28.56 9.31 -3.04
CA LEU A 142 28.85 10.75 -3.13
C LEU A 142 28.18 11.45 -4.31
N GLN A 143 28.02 10.77 -5.45
CA GLN A 143 27.25 11.31 -6.58
C GLN A 143 25.78 11.51 -6.21
N ARG A 144 25.23 10.61 -5.39
CA ARG A 144 23.83 10.65 -4.97
C ARG A 144 23.58 11.67 -3.86
N THR A 145 24.49 11.83 -2.91
CA THR A 145 24.33 12.79 -1.81
C THR A 145 24.60 14.23 -2.21
N GLY A 146 25.30 14.46 -3.33
CA GLY A 146 25.54 15.80 -3.89
C GLY A 146 26.51 16.70 -3.09
N GLU A 147 26.76 16.39 -1.82
CA GLU A 147 27.74 17.01 -0.94
C GLU A 147 28.62 15.95 -0.27
N ALA A 148 29.91 16.27 -0.07
CA ALA A 148 30.86 15.47 0.69
C ALA A 148 31.45 16.31 1.83
N GLU A 149 31.54 15.75 3.04
CA GLU A 149 32.29 16.38 4.13
C GLU A 149 33.76 16.59 3.72
N THR A 150 34.37 17.71 4.15
CA THR A 150 35.76 18.05 3.82
C THR A 150 36.73 16.93 4.22
N ILE A 151 36.50 16.28 5.37
CA ILE A 151 37.35 15.19 5.87
C ILE A 151 37.21 13.92 5.01
N THR A 152 35.99 13.54 4.63
CA THR A 152 35.74 12.43 3.69
C THR A 152 36.41 12.67 2.34
N THR A 153 36.43 13.93 1.90
CA THR A 153 37.10 14.33 0.67
C THR A 153 38.63 14.19 0.77
N HIS A 154 39.23 14.52 1.92
CA HIS A 154 40.67 14.32 2.17
C HIS A 154 41.06 12.84 2.21
N TYR A 155 40.22 11.97 2.80
CA TYR A 155 40.41 10.52 2.75
C TYR A 155 40.49 10.02 1.31
N LEU A 156 39.52 10.41 0.46
CA LEU A 156 39.47 10.00 -0.94
C LEU A 156 40.63 10.54 -1.76
N PHE A 157 41.07 11.76 -1.47
CA PHE A 157 42.24 12.34 -2.10
C PHE A 157 43.52 11.58 -1.74
N ALA A 158 43.75 11.27 -0.46
CA ALA A 158 44.92 10.51 -0.03
C ALA A 158 44.93 9.09 -0.62
N LEU A 159 43.75 8.46 -0.73
CA LEU A 159 43.57 7.15 -1.35
C LEU A 159 43.83 7.19 -2.86
N GLY A 160 43.33 8.22 -3.56
CA GLY A 160 43.64 8.44 -4.97
C GLY A 160 45.12 8.75 -5.20
N LEU A 161 45.77 9.51 -4.31
CA LEU A 161 47.15 9.98 -4.47
C LEU A 161 48.12 8.80 -4.43
N TYR A 162 47.85 7.84 -3.55
CA TYR A 162 48.51 6.54 -3.54
C TYR A 162 48.49 5.88 -4.92
N ARG A 163 47.35 5.89 -5.62
CA ARG A 163 47.23 5.30 -6.98
C ARG A 163 48.01 6.09 -8.02
N ALA A 164 47.93 7.42 -7.99
CA ALA A 164 48.69 8.27 -8.89
C ALA A 164 50.22 8.04 -8.75
N LEU A 165 50.70 7.79 -7.52
CA LEU A 165 52.11 7.49 -7.24
C LEU A 165 52.55 6.08 -7.70
N TYR A 166 51.62 5.16 -8.00
CA TYR A 166 51.96 3.84 -8.55
C TYR A 166 52.36 3.90 -10.02
N ILE A 167 51.87 4.89 -10.78
CA ILE A 167 52.24 5.13 -12.19
C ILE A 167 53.75 5.39 -12.34
N PRO A 168 54.37 6.38 -11.66
CA PRO A 168 55.81 6.58 -11.72
C PRO A 168 56.59 5.42 -11.09
N ASN A 169 56.01 4.66 -10.15
CA ASN A 169 56.63 3.42 -9.66
C ASN A 169 56.73 2.34 -10.76
N TRP A 170 55.71 2.16 -11.61
CA TRP A 170 55.80 1.23 -12.75
C TRP A 170 56.84 1.69 -13.77
N LEU A 171 56.86 2.98 -14.11
CA LEU A 171 57.88 3.55 -15.01
C LEU A 171 59.29 3.38 -14.42
N TYR A 172 59.49 3.66 -13.14
CA TYR A 172 60.77 3.46 -12.46
C TYR A 172 61.21 1.98 -12.49
N ARG A 173 60.27 1.04 -12.29
CA ARG A 173 60.58 -0.39 -12.38
C ARG A 173 60.97 -0.82 -13.78
N TYR A 174 60.26 -0.33 -14.80
CA TYR A 174 60.48 -0.67 -16.21
C TYR A 174 61.79 -0.11 -16.77
N PHE A 175 62.10 1.16 -16.47
CA PHE A 175 63.26 1.87 -17.06
C PHE A 175 64.54 1.83 -16.22
N ILE A 176 64.43 1.70 -14.89
CA ILE A 176 65.56 1.95 -13.97
C ILE A 176 65.90 0.74 -13.09
N ALA A 177 64.91 0.12 -12.45
CA ALA A 177 65.19 -0.86 -11.40
C ALA A 177 65.50 -2.27 -11.91
N VAL A 178 64.78 -2.73 -12.94
CA VAL A 178 64.94 -4.04 -13.56
C VAL A 178 64.71 -3.87 -15.07
N PRO A 179 65.71 -4.11 -15.94
CA PRO A 179 65.52 -3.90 -17.37
C PRO A 179 64.29 -4.66 -17.88
N SER A 180 63.31 -3.93 -18.41
CA SER A 180 62.11 -4.48 -19.04
C SER A 180 61.10 -5.19 -18.11
N PHE A 181 61.05 -4.87 -16.80
CA PHE A 181 60.00 -5.39 -15.92
C PHE A 181 58.61 -4.84 -16.29
N PHE A 182 57.70 -5.71 -16.74
CA PHE A 182 56.32 -5.36 -17.11
C PHE A 182 55.32 -6.32 -16.46
N ASP A 183 54.37 -5.78 -15.69
CA ASP A 183 53.30 -6.52 -15.00
C ASP A 183 51.95 -6.15 -15.65
N PRO A 184 51.47 -6.91 -16.64
CA PRO A 184 50.27 -6.57 -17.41
C PRO A 184 49.01 -6.45 -16.55
N ILE A 185 48.84 -7.29 -15.53
CA ILE A 185 47.66 -7.27 -14.65
C ILE A 185 47.65 -5.99 -13.82
N ALA A 186 48.76 -5.69 -13.14
CA ALA A 186 48.87 -4.50 -12.30
C ALA A 186 48.75 -3.20 -13.12
N VAL A 187 49.30 -3.16 -14.33
CA VAL A 187 49.18 -2.00 -15.24
C VAL A 187 47.75 -1.84 -15.73
N ALA A 188 47.09 -2.90 -16.20
CA ALA A 188 45.72 -2.82 -16.71
C ALA A 188 44.71 -2.43 -15.62
N ALA A 189 44.74 -3.10 -14.46
CA ALA A 189 43.91 -2.74 -13.31
C ALA A 189 44.22 -1.32 -12.81
N GLY A 190 45.49 -0.94 -12.86
CA GLY A 190 45.97 0.41 -12.56
C GLY A 190 45.39 1.50 -13.44
N VAL A 191 45.29 1.25 -14.75
CA VAL A 191 44.66 2.17 -15.72
C VAL A 191 43.17 2.31 -15.43
N VAL A 192 42.45 1.19 -15.24
CA VAL A 192 41.01 1.21 -14.88
C VAL A 192 40.79 2.07 -13.64
N GLN A 193 41.59 1.84 -12.60
CA GLN A 193 41.49 2.59 -11.36
C GLN A 193 41.81 4.09 -11.56
N THR A 194 42.84 4.42 -12.34
CA THR A 194 43.22 5.82 -12.61
C THR A 194 42.09 6.58 -13.33
N VAL A 195 41.41 5.93 -14.27
CA VAL A 195 40.25 6.50 -14.98
C VAL A 195 39.09 6.76 -14.02
N LEU A 196 38.81 5.83 -13.10
CA LEU A 196 37.73 6.01 -12.12
C LEU A 196 37.99 7.19 -11.17
N TYR A 197 39.25 7.50 -10.86
CA TYR A 197 39.62 8.62 -10.00
C TYR A 197 39.82 9.96 -10.73
N SER A 198 39.93 9.99 -12.06
CA SER A 198 40.33 11.21 -12.80
C SER A 198 39.35 12.36 -12.64
N ASP A 199 38.04 12.06 -12.69
CA ASP A 199 36.98 13.06 -12.51
C ASP A 199 36.97 13.60 -11.07
N PHE A 200 37.20 12.74 -10.07
CA PHE A 200 37.29 13.15 -8.67
C PHE A 200 38.47 14.08 -8.40
N PHE A 201 39.66 13.75 -8.94
CA PHE A 201 40.86 14.57 -8.79
C PHE A 201 40.73 15.96 -9.40
N TYR A 202 40.17 16.04 -10.61
CA TYR A 202 39.93 17.30 -11.29
C TYR A 202 39.02 18.22 -10.44
N ILE A 203 37.96 17.66 -9.87
CA ILE A 203 37.00 18.41 -9.05
C ILE A 203 37.60 18.82 -7.70
N TYR A 204 38.37 17.93 -7.06
CA TYR A 204 39.06 18.24 -5.81
C TYR A 204 40.03 19.42 -5.95
N TYR A 205 40.88 19.40 -6.98
CA TYR A 205 41.88 20.45 -7.21
C TYR A 205 41.21 21.80 -7.54
N THR A 206 40.18 21.77 -8.39
CA THR A 206 39.53 23.01 -8.86
C THR A 206 38.60 23.64 -7.84
N LYS A 207 38.00 22.87 -6.91
CA LYS A 207 36.99 23.39 -5.96
C LYS A 207 37.43 23.40 -4.49
N VAL A 208 38.04 22.32 -3.99
CA VAL A 208 38.27 22.13 -2.54
C VAL A 208 39.53 22.87 -2.06
N LEU A 209 40.62 22.81 -2.82
CA LEU A 209 41.84 23.58 -2.52
C LEU A 209 41.64 25.11 -2.60
N GLN A 210 40.55 25.56 -3.24
CA GLN A 210 40.16 26.97 -3.33
C GLN A 210 39.13 27.39 -2.25
N GLY A 211 38.83 26.51 -1.28
CA GLY A 211 37.89 26.80 -0.19
C GLY A 211 36.41 26.83 -0.59
N LYS A 212 36.05 26.25 -1.75
CA LYS A 212 34.65 26.18 -2.22
C LYS A 212 34.06 24.81 -1.88
N LYS A 213 32.73 24.76 -1.66
CA LYS A 213 31.99 23.51 -1.39
C LYS A 213 32.18 22.48 -2.51
N PHE A 214 32.34 21.20 -2.13
CA PHE A 214 32.51 20.10 -3.06
C PHE A 214 31.16 19.63 -3.60
N ASN A 215 30.86 20.00 -4.85
CA ASN A 215 29.69 19.50 -5.59
C ASN A 215 30.18 18.82 -6.88
N LEU A 216 29.88 17.53 -7.04
CA LEU A 216 30.15 16.75 -8.25
C LEU A 216 29.17 17.18 -9.37
N PRO A 217 29.62 17.44 -10.60
CA PRO A 217 28.73 17.71 -11.73
C PRO A 217 28.06 16.40 -12.18
N LEU A 218 26.73 16.38 -12.19
CA LEU A 218 25.92 15.28 -12.74
C LEU A 218 26.18 15.16 -14.25
N ARG A 219 26.90 14.11 -14.69
CA ARG A 219 27.09 13.80 -16.11
C ARG A 219 25.99 12.86 -16.61
N GLY A 220 24.95 13.44 -17.20
CA GLY A 220 24.34 13.01 -18.46
C GLY A 220 23.30 11.87 -18.48
N ILE A 221 22.02 12.24 -18.49
CA ILE A 221 21.15 11.97 -19.66
C ILE A 221 20.71 13.36 -20.14
N GLN A 222 21.47 13.95 -21.07
CA GLN A 222 21.11 15.19 -21.76
C GLN A 222 20.64 14.82 -23.17
N ASN A 223 19.35 15.05 -23.46
CA ASN A 223 18.86 15.14 -24.83
C ASN A 223 18.92 16.61 -25.30
N ASN A 224 19.73 16.82 -26.33
CA ASN A 224 19.86 17.96 -27.25
C ASN A 224 18.99 19.21 -27.01
N GLN A 225 19.63 20.28 -26.54
CA GLN A 225 19.29 21.66 -26.92
C GLN A 225 20.52 22.35 -27.51
N ALA A 226 20.54 22.42 -28.84
CA ALA A 226 21.38 23.34 -29.59
C ALA A 226 20.58 23.86 -30.78
N SER A 227 19.76 24.89 -30.55
CA SER A 227 19.30 25.86 -31.56
C SER A 227 18.31 26.84 -30.94
N THR A 228 18.79 27.96 -30.40
CA THR A 228 18.16 29.30 -30.56
C THR A 228 18.98 30.36 -29.81
N ALA A 229 19.96 30.93 -30.50
CA ALA A 229 20.50 32.24 -30.14
C ALA A 229 20.73 32.98 -31.46
N ILE A 230 19.71 33.69 -31.93
CA ILE A 230 19.72 34.79 -32.91
C ILE A 230 18.26 35.24 -33.05
N ARG A 231 17.88 36.36 -32.43
CA ARG A 231 17.22 37.52 -33.07
C ARG A 231 16.55 38.48 -32.08
N ASN A 232 16.85 39.75 -32.35
CA ASN A 232 15.99 40.92 -32.28
C ASN A 232 15.85 41.69 -30.96
N SER A 233 16.86 42.55 -30.80
CA SER A 233 16.78 43.99 -30.56
C SER A 233 15.48 44.75 -30.91
N SER A 234 15.26 45.79 -30.11
CA SER A 234 14.56 47.08 -30.38
C SER A 234 13.02 47.02 -30.32
N THR A 235 12.29 47.94 -29.69
CA THR A 235 12.51 49.36 -29.38
C THR A 235 11.40 49.81 -28.40
N ASP A 236 11.68 50.65 -27.41
CA ASP A 236 11.07 52.00 -27.30
C ASP A 236 11.36 52.77 -25.99
N ILE A 237 12.02 53.93 -26.18
CA ILE A 237 11.73 55.29 -25.65
C ILE A 237 11.79 55.49 -24.12
N ARG A 238 12.94 55.90 -23.55
CA ARG A 238 13.42 57.29 -23.25
C ARG A 238 12.57 58.12 -22.27
N THR A 239 13.15 58.43 -21.09
CA THR A 239 13.54 59.79 -20.64
C THR A 239 14.32 59.73 -19.30
N THR A 240 15.64 59.94 -19.35
CA THR A 240 16.41 61.09 -18.78
C THR A 240 16.48 61.21 -17.25
N THR A 241 17.66 60.99 -16.66
CA THR A 241 18.56 62.03 -16.10
C THR A 241 19.81 61.41 -15.45
N ALA A 242 20.83 62.24 -15.24
CA ALA A 242 22.26 61.92 -15.23
C ALA A 242 22.89 61.73 -13.83
N ARG A 243 23.87 60.80 -13.73
CA ARG A 243 25.27 60.85 -13.18
C ARG A 243 25.60 61.72 -11.92
N PRO A 244 26.81 61.59 -11.30
CA PRO A 244 27.65 60.43 -10.91
C PRO A 244 28.42 60.64 -9.55
N ARG A 245 29.47 59.81 -9.29
CA ARG A 245 30.63 59.94 -8.34
C ARG A 245 30.43 59.38 -6.91
N THR A 246 31.41 58.83 -6.16
CA THR A 246 32.83 58.43 -6.32
C THR A 246 33.24 57.55 -5.11
N LEU A 247 34.22 56.68 -5.33
CA LEU A 247 35.14 55.91 -4.44
C LEU A 247 35.78 56.71 -3.25
N PRO A 248 36.69 56.15 -2.39
CA PRO A 248 36.99 54.76 -1.93
C PRO A 248 37.38 54.64 -0.41
N ALA A 249 37.96 53.47 -0.04
CA ALA A 249 38.98 53.22 1.01
C ALA A 249 38.43 52.70 2.38
N THR A 250 39.04 51.82 3.18
CA THR A 250 40.41 51.25 3.24
C THR A 250 40.46 50.09 4.28
N THR A 251 41.46 49.21 4.14
CA THR A 251 42.25 48.53 5.21
C THR A 251 41.80 47.21 5.86
N ARG A 252 42.68 46.20 5.69
CA ARG A 252 42.88 44.98 6.49
C ARG A 252 43.98 45.19 7.54
N TYR A 253 43.90 44.48 8.66
CA TYR A 253 44.98 43.91 9.51
C TYR A 253 44.33 42.69 10.22
N ILE A 254 44.74 41.41 10.15
CA ILE A 254 46.00 40.65 10.39
C ILE A 254 46.54 40.77 11.82
N SER A 255 46.46 39.71 12.63
CA SER A 255 47.58 38.77 12.95
C SER A 255 47.14 37.79 14.09
N SER A 256 47.37 36.47 13.96
CA SER A 256 48.52 35.66 14.47
C SER A 256 48.38 35.28 15.96
N SER A 257 47.99 34.04 16.30
CA SER A 257 48.76 32.79 16.46
C SER A 257 49.56 32.64 17.76
N SER A 258 49.22 31.63 18.60
CA SER A 258 50.15 30.56 19.01
C SER A 258 49.43 29.46 19.81
N ARG A 259 49.98 28.24 19.73
CA ARG A 259 49.52 26.96 20.29
C ARG A 259 49.95 26.79 21.76
N LYS A 260 49.24 25.98 22.58
CA LYS A 260 49.49 24.53 22.86
C LYS A 260 48.97 24.10 24.26
N SER A 261 48.63 22.82 24.33
CA SER A 261 48.51 21.90 25.49
C SER A 261 47.15 21.73 26.19
N ASN A 262 46.71 20.47 26.20
CA ASN A 262 45.70 19.87 27.08
C ASN A 262 46.38 19.53 28.43
N PRO A 263 45.64 19.41 29.55
CA PRO A 263 45.18 18.07 29.92
C PRO A 263 43.78 17.99 30.59
N GLU A 264 43.27 16.76 30.55
CA GLU A 264 42.14 16.13 31.27
C GLU A 264 41.71 16.74 32.61
N ILE A 265 40.39 16.80 32.91
CA ILE A 265 39.83 16.60 34.28
C ILE A 265 38.39 16.02 34.20
N ASN A 266 38.17 14.96 34.98
CA ASN A 266 36.90 14.32 35.36
C ASN A 266 35.85 15.30 35.93
N ALA A 267 34.59 15.23 35.50
CA ALA A 267 33.52 16.00 36.11
C ALA A 267 32.82 15.22 37.25
N PHE A 268 32.67 15.90 38.39
CA PHE A 268 32.22 15.42 39.70
C PHE A 268 30.72 15.08 39.81
N HIS A 269 30.38 14.29 40.83
CA HIS A 269 29.01 13.94 41.28
C HIS A 269 28.07 15.12 41.62
N SER A 270 28.52 16.37 41.51
CA SER A 270 27.70 17.57 41.77
C SER A 270 26.96 18.11 40.55
N GLN A 271 27.10 17.50 39.37
CA GLN A 271 26.36 17.89 38.15
C GLN A 271 25.02 17.16 37.97
N LEU A 272 24.63 16.30 38.91
CA LEU A 272 23.37 15.53 38.88
C LEU A 272 22.18 16.23 39.56
N GLU A 273 22.40 17.39 40.20
CA GLU A 273 21.35 18.10 40.95
C GLU A 273 20.82 19.36 40.25
N ASP A 274 21.25 19.66 39.02
CA ASP A 274 20.70 20.77 38.23
C ASP A 274 19.46 20.31 37.43
N PRO A 275 18.24 20.82 37.73
CA PRO A 275 17.01 20.46 37.02
C PRO A 275 17.05 20.78 35.53
N ALA A 276 17.84 21.79 35.12
CA ALA A 276 17.97 22.19 33.72
C ALA A 276 18.83 21.19 32.92
N ILE A 277 19.86 20.61 33.54
CA ILE A 277 20.72 19.60 32.91
C ILE A 277 20.03 18.22 32.93
N ALA A 278 19.27 17.89 33.98
CA ALA A 278 18.43 16.69 34.02
C ALA A 278 17.33 16.72 32.92
N SER A 279 16.76 17.89 32.64
CA SER A 279 15.82 18.11 31.52
C SER A 279 16.46 17.95 30.14
N LEU A 280 17.73 18.38 30.00
CA LEU A 280 18.50 18.25 28.75
C LEU A 280 18.98 16.81 28.51
N LEU A 281 19.36 16.08 29.55
CA LEU A 281 19.73 14.66 29.47
C LEU A 281 18.49 13.74 29.34
N GLY A 282 17.36 14.13 29.92
CA GLY A 282 16.08 13.43 29.78
C GLY A 282 15.44 13.54 28.39
N LYS A 283 15.88 14.48 27.56
CA LYS A 283 15.41 14.65 26.18
C LYS A 283 16.21 13.90 25.11
N SER A 284 17.27 13.17 25.50
CA SER A 284 18.07 12.37 24.56
C SER A 284 17.64 10.90 24.45
N GLY A 285 16.55 10.49 25.10
CA GLY A 285 15.88 9.25 24.75
C GLY A 285 14.97 9.49 23.56
N LYS A 286 15.41 9.17 22.33
CA LYS A 286 14.43 8.87 21.27
C LYS A 286 13.58 7.73 21.82
N THR A 287 12.31 8.01 22.11
CA THR A 287 11.32 6.97 22.40
C THR A 287 11.44 5.93 21.29
N ALA A 288 11.51 4.65 21.66
CA ALA A 288 11.52 3.58 20.67
C ALA A 288 10.33 3.80 19.73
N ALA A 289 10.60 4.01 18.43
CA ALA A 289 9.55 4.30 17.46
C ALA A 289 8.57 3.12 17.47
N VAL A 290 7.29 3.39 17.79
CA VAL A 290 6.24 2.38 17.71
C VAL A 290 6.02 2.10 16.22
N PRO A 291 6.43 0.94 15.66
CA PRO A 291 6.44 0.75 14.22
C PRO A 291 5.01 0.71 13.67
N GLN A 292 4.65 1.58 12.74
CA GLN A 292 3.31 1.68 12.17
C GLN A 292 3.24 1.13 10.73
N THR A 293 2.11 0.51 10.36
CA THR A 293 1.83 0.20 8.96
C THR A 293 1.60 1.48 8.14
N LEU A 294 1.56 1.39 6.81
CA LEU A 294 1.30 2.57 5.98
C LEU A 294 -0.12 3.14 6.24
N THR A 295 -1.12 2.27 6.36
CA THR A 295 -2.49 2.66 6.74
C THR A 295 -2.48 3.38 8.09
N GLU A 296 -1.86 2.82 9.12
CA GLU A 296 -1.77 3.45 10.44
C GLU A 296 -1.10 4.84 10.39
N LYS A 297 -0.04 5.00 9.60
CA LYS A 297 0.65 6.29 9.40
C LYS A 297 -0.22 7.34 8.71
N ILE A 298 -0.92 6.95 7.65
CA ILE A 298 -1.84 7.88 6.96
C ILE A 298 -2.94 8.28 7.93
N VAL A 299 -3.55 7.33 8.65
CA VAL A 299 -4.58 7.63 9.66
C VAL A 299 -4.04 8.57 10.73
N GLN A 300 -2.85 8.32 11.27
CA GLN A 300 -2.18 9.17 12.26
C GLN A 300 -2.08 10.63 11.81
N ARG A 301 -1.77 10.86 10.53
CA ARG A 301 -1.62 12.21 9.96
C ARG A 301 -2.94 12.97 9.87
N TYR A 302 -4.06 12.26 9.73
CA TYR A 302 -5.40 12.84 9.56
C TYR A 302 -6.26 12.75 10.83
N ALA A 303 -5.75 12.11 11.89
CA ALA A 303 -6.40 12.04 13.18
C ALA A 303 -6.32 13.37 13.91
N VAL A 304 -7.42 13.77 14.54
CA VAL A 304 -7.56 15.00 15.32
C VAL A 304 -7.89 14.69 16.77
N GLY A 305 -7.33 15.49 17.69
CA GLY A 305 -7.60 15.34 19.14
C GLY A 305 -6.90 14.16 19.80
N LEU A 306 -5.84 13.60 19.20
CA LEU A 306 -5.01 12.58 19.85
C LEU A 306 -4.18 13.17 21.00
N ALA A 307 -4.02 12.40 22.07
CA ALA A 307 -3.13 12.75 23.17
C ALA A 307 -1.67 12.85 22.70
N GLU A 308 -0.88 13.72 23.33
CA GLU A 308 0.54 13.88 23.00
C GLU A 308 1.27 12.54 23.15
N GLY A 309 1.98 12.13 22.08
CA GLY A 309 2.70 10.85 22.04
C GLY A 309 1.84 9.60 21.77
N LYS A 310 0.51 9.71 21.58
CA LYS A 310 -0.34 8.56 21.19
C LYS A 310 -0.14 8.21 19.71
N PHE A 311 0.35 6.99 19.50
CA PHE A 311 0.40 6.35 18.18
C PHE A 311 -0.88 5.58 17.90
N VAL A 312 -1.43 5.79 16.70
CA VAL A 312 -2.59 5.10 16.16
C VAL A 312 -2.23 3.68 15.77
N LYS A 313 -3.07 2.74 16.17
CA LYS A 313 -2.98 1.32 15.89
C LYS A 313 -4.29 0.74 15.42
N ALA A 314 -4.20 -0.38 14.68
CA ALA A 314 -5.37 -1.21 14.39
C ALA A 314 -6.19 -1.46 15.68
N GLY A 315 -7.50 -1.29 15.58
CA GLY A 315 -8.45 -1.35 16.69
C GLY A 315 -8.77 0.01 17.34
N ASP A 316 -7.87 1.01 17.25
CA ASP A 316 -8.15 2.35 17.77
C ASP A 316 -9.32 2.99 16.99
N TYR A 317 -10.27 3.64 17.67
CA TYR A 317 -11.14 4.60 16.97
C TYR A 317 -10.55 5.99 17.06
N VAL A 318 -10.54 6.67 15.94
CA VAL A 318 -9.98 7.99 15.78
C VAL A 318 -11.02 8.93 15.18
N THR A 319 -11.01 10.17 15.61
CA THR A 319 -11.68 11.25 14.89
C THR A 319 -10.76 11.69 13.76
N LEU A 320 -11.27 11.68 12.53
CA LEU A 320 -10.55 12.02 11.31
C LEU A 320 -11.04 13.33 10.73
N GLN A 321 -10.12 14.12 10.20
CA GLN A 321 -10.41 15.21 9.29
C GLN A 321 -9.94 14.82 7.89
N PRO A 322 -10.75 14.15 7.05
CA PRO A 322 -10.29 13.66 5.75
C PRO A 322 -9.78 14.80 4.86
N GLY A 323 -8.78 14.53 4.01
CA GLY A 323 -8.26 15.54 3.09
C GLY A 323 -9.26 15.94 2.01
N LYS A 324 -10.09 14.98 1.58
CA LYS A 324 -11.19 15.20 0.63
C LYS A 324 -12.39 14.32 0.94
N ILE A 325 -13.58 14.80 0.58
CA ILE A 325 -14.82 14.03 0.50
C ILE A 325 -15.48 14.21 -0.86
N MET A 326 -15.77 13.10 -1.53
CA MET A 326 -16.57 13.09 -2.75
C MET A 326 -18.01 12.61 -2.48
N THR A 327 -18.98 13.31 -3.04
CA THR A 327 -20.37 12.82 -3.13
C THR A 327 -20.84 12.85 -4.57
N HIS A 328 -21.72 11.90 -4.90
CA HIS A 328 -22.16 11.68 -6.26
C HIS A 328 -23.64 12.04 -6.45
N ASP A 329 -24.44 11.31 -7.23
CA ASP A 329 -25.88 11.51 -7.37
C ASP A 329 -26.66 11.57 -6.04
N ASN A 330 -26.11 11.00 -4.96
CA ASN A 330 -26.65 11.09 -3.60
C ASN A 330 -26.39 12.45 -2.91
N THR A 331 -25.69 13.39 -3.56
CA THR A 331 -25.36 14.73 -3.04
C THR A 331 -26.62 15.49 -2.62
N TRP A 332 -27.73 15.39 -3.37
CA TRP A 332 -28.97 16.07 -2.97
C TRP A 332 -29.60 15.48 -1.69
N PRO A 333 -29.74 14.14 -1.55
CA PRO A 333 -30.05 13.53 -0.25
C PRO A 333 -29.12 13.96 0.89
N VAL A 334 -27.81 14.03 0.66
CA VAL A 334 -26.84 14.50 1.67
C VAL A 334 -27.09 15.96 2.02
N ALA A 335 -27.36 16.82 1.04
CA ALA A 335 -27.67 18.23 1.25
C ALA A 335 -28.96 18.43 2.06
N LYS A 336 -30.00 17.65 1.80
CA LYS A 336 -31.23 17.66 2.62
C LYS A 336 -30.91 17.30 4.07
N LYS A 337 -30.19 16.19 4.29
CA LYS A 337 -29.80 15.75 5.63
C LYS A 337 -28.92 16.81 6.33
N PHE A 338 -27.99 17.43 5.61
CA PHE A 338 -27.18 18.56 6.10
C PHE A 338 -28.04 19.75 6.58
N LEU A 339 -29.13 20.08 5.87
CA LEU A 339 -30.06 21.11 6.31
C LEU A 339 -30.92 20.64 7.50
N ASP A 340 -31.36 19.39 7.50
CA ASP A 340 -32.19 18.80 8.56
C ASP A 340 -31.45 18.68 9.90
N ILE A 341 -30.11 18.51 9.87
CA ILE A 341 -29.27 18.58 11.07
C ILE A 341 -29.04 20.01 11.57
N GLY A 342 -29.63 21.02 10.92
CA GLY A 342 -29.57 22.43 11.31
C GLY A 342 -28.33 23.18 10.81
N ALA A 343 -27.51 22.56 9.95
CA ALA A 343 -26.36 23.24 9.36
C ALA A 343 -26.80 24.14 8.20
N SER A 344 -26.29 25.37 8.17
CA SER A 344 -26.61 26.36 7.12
C SER A 344 -25.39 26.75 6.28
N LYS A 345 -24.18 26.41 6.74
CA LYS A 345 -22.91 26.72 6.09
C LYS A 345 -21.98 25.51 6.17
N VAL A 346 -21.39 25.14 5.02
CA VAL A 346 -20.38 24.08 4.97
C VAL A 346 -19.09 24.53 5.68
N ASN A 347 -18.43 23.61 6.38
CA ASN A 347 -17.25 23.86 7.20
C ASN A 347 -16.05 24.30 6.35
N ASP A 348 -15.68 23.48 5.37
CA ASP A 348 -14.60 23.74 4.42
C ASP A 348 -15.05 23.32 3.00
N PRO A 349 -15.41 24.27 2.11
CA PRO A 349 -15.76 23.96 0.74
C PRO A 349 -14.66 23.26 -0.05
N SER A 350 -13.39 23.52 0.28
CA SER A 350 -12.25 22.95 -0.43
C SER A 350 -12.07 21.46 -0.13
N GLN A 351 -12.64 20.97 0.97
CA GLN A 351 -12.66 19.54 1.31
C GLN A 351 -13.63 18.76 0.42
N ILE A 352 -14.66 19.42 -0.15
CA ILE A 352 -15.82 18.77 -0.78
C ILE A 352 -15.69 18.78 -2.30
N VAL A 353 -16.06 17.67 -2.95
CA VAL A 353 -16.13 17.55 -4.41
C VAL A 353 -17.46 16.90 -4.80
N PHE A 354 -18.22 17.52 -5.69
CA PHE A 354 -19.46 16.97 -6.24
C PHE A 354 -19.25 16.43 -7.64
N THR A 355 -19.72 15.21 -7.89
CA THR A 355 -19.65 14.58 -9.22
C THR A 355 -21.00 13.97 -9.59
N LEU A 356 -21.44 14.05 -10.84
CA LEU A 356 -22.68 13.40 -11.27
C LEU A 356 -22.38 12.31 -12.29
N ASP A 357 -22.63 11.05 -11.95
CA ASP A 357 -22.11 9.91 -12.71
C ASP A 357 -23.01 8.67 -12.75
N HIS A 358 -23.99 8.51 -11.85
CA HIS A 358 -24.85 7.33 -11.81
C HIS A 358 -25.98 7.41 -12.85
N ASP A 359 -26.80 8.46 -12.78
CA ASP A 359 -28.04 8.54 -13.55
C ASP A 359 -27.93 9.52 -14.75
N VAL A 360 -26.80 9.46 -15.47
CA VAL A 360 -26.44 10.41 -16.53
C VAL A 360 -27.40 10.36 -17.72
N GLN A 361 -27.92 9.17 -18.05
CA GLN A 361 -28.79 8.92 -19.19
C GLN A 361 -30.25 9.33 -18.93
N ASN A 362 -30.67 9.46 -17.67
CA ASN A 362 -32.02 9.86 -17.31
C ASN A 362 -32.22 11.37 -17.50
N LYS A 363 -33.01 11.74 -18.51
CA LYS A 363 -33.33 13.13 -18.84
C LYS A 363 -34.73 13.56 -18.38
N THR A 364 -35.35 12.84 -17.44
CA THR A 364 -36.62 13.25 -16.85
C THR A 364 -36.48 14.57 -16.11
N GLU A 365 -37.56 15.37 -16.09
CA GLU A 365 -37.58 16.67 -15.42
C GLU A 365 -37.21 16.56 -13.93
N ALA A 366 -37.68 15.52 -13.25
CA ALA A 366 -37.35 15.26 -11.84
C ALA A 366 -35.83 15.06 -11.63
N ASN A 367 -35.16 14.30 -12.50
CA ASN A 367 -33.72 14.08 -12.40
C ASN A 367 -32.91 15.34 -12.75
N LEU A 368 -33.33 16.06 -13.79
CA LEU A 368 -32.69 17.33 -14.17
C LEU A 368 -32.84 18.38 -13.07
N ARG A 369 -33.99 18.46 -12.41
CA ARG A 369 -34.21 19.32 -11.24
C ARG A 369 -33.32 18.94 -10.07
N LYS A 370 -33.16 17.64 -9.79
CA LYS A 370 -32.20 17.13 -8.79
C LYS A 370 -30.78 17.63 -9.07
N TYR A 371 -30.31 17.52 -10.32
CA TYR A 371 -28.98 17.99 -10.71
C TYR A 371 -28.82 19.51 -10.63
N SER A 372 -29.82 20.26 -11.07
CA SER A 372 -29.82 21.73 -10.97
C SER A 372 -29.74 22.19 -9.51
N ASN A 373 -30.46 21.53 -8.61
CA ASN A 373 -30.38 21.83 -7.17
C ASN A 373 -28.98 21.55 -6.59
N ILE A 374 -28.32 20.47 -7.03
CA ILE A 374 -26.94 20.14 -6.60
C ILE A 374 -25.96 21.20 -7.09
N GLU A 375 -26.04 21.57 -8.36
CA GLU A 375 -25.19 22.59 -8.97
C GLU A 375 -25.37 23.95 -8.26
N GLU A 376 -26.62 24.35 -8.02
CA GLU A 376 -26.91 25.59 -7.30
C GLU A 376 -26.38 25.57 -5.86
N PHE A 377 -26.54 24.45 -5.16
CA PHE A 377 -25.98 24.27 -3.81
C PHE A 377 -24.46 24.35 -3.83
N GLY A 378 -23.80 23.66 -4.75
CA GLY A 378 -22.34 23.70 -4.92
C GLY A 378 -21.85 25.12 -5.20
N ARG A 379 -22.49 25.82 -6.14
CA ARG A 379 -22.18 27.22 -6.47
C ARG A 379 -22.37 28.15 -5.28
N LYS A 380 -23.46 28.00 -4.52
CA LYS A 380 -23.73 28.80 -3.30
C LYS A 380 -22.63 28.65 -2.26
N HIS A 381 -22.08 27.45 -2.12
CA HIS A 381 -21.06 27.13 -1.11
C HIS A 381 -19.62 27.20 -1.63
N GLY A 382 -19.40 27.44 -2.92
CA GLY A 382 -18.06 27.49 -3.52
C GLY A 382 -17.39 26.12 -3.61
N ILE A 383 -18.18 25.07 -3.84
CA ILE A 383 -17.73 23.68 -3.93
C ILE A 383 -17.44 23.32 -5.40
N ASP A 384 -16.34 22.59 -5.64
CA ASP A 384 -16.01 22.09 -6.97
C ASP A 384 -17.07 21.07 -7.43
N PHE A 385 -17.64 21.31 -8.62
CA PHE A 385 -18.74 20.53 -9.18
C PHE A 385 -18.43 20.04 -10.60
N TYR A 386 -18.63 18.75 -10.83
CA TYR A 386 -18.49 18.09 -12.12
C TYR A 386 -19.86 17.60 -12.62
N PRO A 387 -20.34 18.10 -13.77
CA PRO A 387 -21.69 17.82 -14.26
C PRO A 387 -21.85 16.42 -14.83
N ALA A 388 -23.11 16.00 -15.01
CA ALA A 388 -23.45 14.69 -15.56
C ALA A 388 -22.84 14.49 -16.95
N GLY A 389 -22.11 13.38 -17.13
CA GLY A 389 -21.42 13.06 -18.38
C GLY A 389 -19.96 13.50 -18.44
N ARG A 390 -19.43 14.17 -17.41
CA ARG A 390 -18.00 14.55 -17.33
C ARG A 390 -17.09 13.36 -17.00
N GLY A 391 -17.58 12.38 -16.25
CA GLY A 391 -16.83 11.21 -15.85
C GLY A 391 -17.33 10.64 -14.53
N ILE A 392 -16.82 9.46 -14.20
CA ILE A 392 -17.15 8.75 -12.96
C ILE A 392 -16.35 9.37 -11.81
N GLY A 393 -17.00 9.61 -10.67
CA GLY A 393 -16.45 10.39 -9.57
C GLY A 393 -15.13 9.87 -9.05
N HIS A 394 -14.94 8.55 -8.97
CA HIS A 394 -13.66 7.96 -8.56
C HIS A 394 -12.53 8.24 -9.56
N GLN A 395 -12.83 8.19 -10.86
CA GLN A 395 -11.86 8.54 -11.91
C GLN A 395 -11.52 10.04 -11.84
N ILE A 396 -12.52 10.90 -11.68
CA ILE A 396 -12.35 12.35 -11.51
C ILE A 396 -11.45 12.65 -10.31
N MET A 397 -11.68 11.99 -9.18
CA MET A 397 -10.90 12.20 -7.95
C MET A 397 -9.40 11.88 -8.15
N VAL A 398 -9.08 10.86 -8.95
CA VAL A 398 -7.71 10.46 -9.27
C VAL A 398 -7.09 11.35 -10.34
N GLU A 399 -7.79 11.57 -11.47
CA GLU A 399 -7.26 12.31 -12.61
C GLU A 399 -7.06 13.80 -12.30
N GLU A 400 -7.98 14.41 -11.53
CA GLU A 400 -7.93 15.84 -11.20
C GLU A 400 -7.06 16.14 -9.94
N GLY A 401 -6.45 15.11 -9.33
CA GLY A 401 -5.50 15.24 -8.21
C GLY A 401 -6.12 15.58 -6.85
N TYR A 402 -7.41 15.26 -6.64
CA TYR A 402 -8.05 15.36 -5.33
C TYR A 402 -7.62 14.23 -4.41
N ALA A 403 -7.69 12.98 -4.88
CA ALA A 403 -7.01 11.85 -4.26
C ALA A 403 -5.51 12.00 -4.52
N TRP A 404 -4.69 11.84 -3.48
CA TRP A 404 -3.26 12.10 -3.57
C TRP A 404 -2.44 11.10 -2.75
N PRO A 405 -1.25 10.69 -3.20
CA PRO A 405 -0.45 9.72 -2.47
C PRO A 405 -0.14 10.19 -1.03
N GLY A 406 -0.26 9.30 -0.06
CA GLY A 406 -0.04 9.58 1.36
C GLY A 406 -1.14 10.40 2.04
N THR A 407 -2.27 10.63 1.36
CA THR A 407 -3.44 11.33 1.93
C THR A 407 -4.59 10.38 2.23
N LEU A 408 -5.57 10.85 3.01
CA LEU A 408 -6.83 10.16 3.27
C LEU A 408 -7.97 10.87 2.55
N ALA A 409 -8.73 10.15 1.75
CA ALA A 409 -9.93 10.64 1.06
C ALA A 409 -11.10 9.70 1.30
N VAL A 410 -12.30 10.27 1.46
CA VAL A 410 -13.53 9.50 1.64
C VAL A 410 -14.52 9.80 0.53
N ALA A 411 -15.43 8.89 0.26
CA ALA A 411 -16.57 9.19 -0.58
C ALA A 411 -17.82 8.46 -0.11
N SER A 412 -18.98 9.03 -0.42
CA SER A 412 -20.27 8.40 -0.14
C SER A 412 -20.61 7.24 -1.11
N ASP A 413 -19.58 6.49 -1.52
CA ASP A 413 -19.62 5.37 -2.46
C ASP A 413 -18.69 4.25 -1.97
N SER A 414 -19.08 2.98 -2.16
CA SER A 414 -18.31 1.81 -1.74
C SER A 414 -16.94 1.65 -2.41
N HIS A 415 -16.79 2.07 -3.68
CA HIS A 415 -15.58 1.82 -4.49
C HIS A 415 -14.48 2.88 -4.28
N THR A 416 -14.59 3.65 -3.20
CA THR A 416 -13.57 4.62 -2.74
C THR A 416 -12.19 3.98 -2.57
N ASN A 417 -12.12 2.67 -2.31
CA ASN A 417 -10.88 1.90 -2.24
C ASN A 417 -9.99 2.07 -3.49
N MET A 418 -10.56 2.43 -4.65
CA MET A 418 -9.82 2.73 -5.88
C MET A 418 -8.67 3.71 -5.68
N TYR A 419 -8.80 4.67 -4.75
CA TYR A 419 -7.75 5.66 -4.49
C TYR A 419 -6.45 5.04 -3.98
N GLY A 420 -6.52 3.84 -3.38
CA GLY A 420 -5.35 3.14 -2.89
C GLY A 420 -4.40 2.67 -4.01
N GLY A 421 -4.87 2.59 -5.27
CA GLY A 421 -4.01 2.30 -6.42
C GLY A 421 -2.93 3.37 -6.68
N ILE A 422 -3.15 4.59 -6.17
CA ILE A 422 -2.18 5.71 -6.18
C ILE A 422 -1.64 6.03 -4.78
N GLY A 423 -1.71 5.08 -3.84
CA GLY A 423 -1.20 5.28 -2.47
C GLY A 423 -2.01 6.29 -1.63
N CYS A 424 -3.24 6.61 -2.03
CA CYS A 424 -4.17 7.42 -1.23
C CYS A 424 -5.09 6.48 -0.45
N LEU A 425 -5.18 6.65 0.88
CA LEU A 425 -6.08 5.83 1.69
C LEU A 425 -7.53 6.25 1.43
N GLY A 426 -8.21 5.46 0.59
CA GLY A 426 -9.63 5.61 0.29
C GLY A 426 -10.50 4.73 1.17
N THR A 427 -11.52 5.30 1.82
CA THR A 427 -12.53 4.53 2.58
C THR A 427 -13.94 5.07 2.33
N PRO A 428 -14.94 4.19 2.16
CA PRO A 428 -16.33 4.60 1.97
C PRO A 428 -16.93 5.20 3.24
N VAL A 429 -17.88 6.12 3.07
CA VAL A 429 -18.72 6.70 4.14
C VAL A 429 -20.19 6.65 3.72
N VAL A 430 -21.13 6.80 4.67
CA VAL A 430 -22.57 6.87 4.35
C VAL A 430 -23.05 8.32 4.22
N ARG A 431 -24.33 8.52 3.87
CA ARG A 431 -24.90 9.86 3.64
C ARG A 431 -24.84 10.73 4.90
N THR A 432 -25.13 10.15 6.07
CA THR A 432 -25.07 10.86 7.34
C THR A 432 -23.66 11.28 7.71
N ASP A 433 -22.66 10.42 7.46
CA ASP A 433 -21.25 10.79 7.60
C ASP A 433 -20.88 11.95 6.67
N ALA A 434 -21.31 11.91 5.41
CA ALA A 434 -21.02 12.98 4.46
C ALA A 434 -21.62 14.32 4.92
N ALA A 435 -22.88 14.32 5.39
CA ALA A 435 -23.52 15.50 5.95
C ALA A 435 -22.79 16.00 7.22
N SER A 436 -22.35 15.09 8.09
CA SER A 436 -21.54 15.41 9.27
C SER A 436 -20.20 16.05 8.89
N ILE A 437 -19.50 15.52 7.88
CA ILE A 437 -18.25 16.07 7.38
C ILE A 437 -18.49 17.46 6.78
N TRP A 438 -19.56 17.66 6.02
CA TRP A 438 -19.88 18.99 5.49
C TRP A 438 -20.15 20.01 6.60
N ALA A 439 -20.75 19.59 7.71
CA ALA A 439 -21.06 20.48 8.84
C ALA A 439 -19.86 20.74 9.77
N THR A 440 -19.00 19.75 10.00
CA THR A 440 -17.96 19.78 11.04
C THR A 440 -16.53 19.68 10.51
N GLY A 441 -16.36 19.30 9.25
CA GLY A 441 -15.08 18.97 8.61
C GLY A 441 -14.53 17.59 9.01
N ARG A 442 -15.23 16.84 9.88
CA ARG A 442 -14.70 15.67 10.57
C ARG A 442 -15.66 14.48 10.53
N THR A 443 -15.08 13.30 10.72
CA THR A 443 -15.79 12.02 10.90
C THR A 443 -15.02 11.16 11.91
N TRP A 444 -15.48 9.94 12.15
CA TRP A 444 -14.79 8.96 12.97
C TRP A 444 -14.47 7.70 12.16
N TRP A 445 -13.43 6.97 12.52
CA TRP A 445 -13.12 5.68 11.92
C TRP A 445 -12.45 4.77 12.93
N GLN A 446 -12.83 3.50 12.95
CA GLN A 446 -12.06 2.47 13.62
C GLN A 446 -10.98 1.99 12.65
N VAL A 447 -9.72 2.05 13.07
CA VAL A 447 -8.62 1.54 12.24
C VAL A 447 -8.77 0.02 12.12
N PRO A 448 -8.99 -0.53 10.92
CA PRO A 448 -9.17 -1.97 10.77
C PRO A 448 -7.87 -2.74 11.00
N PRO A 449 -7.94 -4.05 11.29
CA PRO A 449 -6.78 -4.92 11.17
C PRO A 449 -6.20 -4.84 9.75
N VAL A 450 -4.87 -4.86 9.63
CA VAL A 450 -4.18 -4.70 8.34
C VAL A 450 -3.66 -6.05 7.85
N ALA A 451 -4.11 -6.47 6.67
CA ALA A 451 -3.60 -7.63 5.95
C ALA A 451 -2.52 -7.21 4.95
N LYS A 452 -1.39 -7.88 4.95
CA LYS A 452 -0.30 -7.69 3.99
C LYS A 452 -0.43 -8.67 2.85
N VAL A 453 -0.60 -8.16 1.63
CA VAL A 453 -0.65 -8.97 0.40
C VAL A 453 0.65 -8.78 -0.36
N THR A 454 1.46 -9.84 -0.42
CA THR A 454 2.76 -9.85 -1.10
C THR A 454 2.61 -10.46 -2.49
N PHE A 455 2.91 -9.68 -3.52
CA PHE A 455 3.05 -10.18 -4.87
C PHE A 455 4.49 -10.63 -5.10
N THR A 456 4.65 -11.80 -5.72
CA THR A 456 5.92 -12.35 -6.21
C THR A 456 5.86 -12.61 -7.70
N GLY A 457 7.01 -12.82 -8.34
CA GLY A 457 7.10 -12.97 -9.80
C GLY A 457 6.70 -11.71 -10.55
N THR A 458 6.45 -11.85 -11.85
CA THR A 458 5.95 -10.79 -12.74
C THR A 458 4.72 -11.26 -13.50
N LEU A 459 3.81 -10.33 -13.78
CA LEU A 459 2.55 -10.59 -14.46
C LEU A 459 2.80 -11.14 -15.89
N PRO A 460 2.28 -12.34 -16.24
CA PRO A 460 2.42 -12.92 -17.56
C PRO A 460 1.78 -12.06 -18.64
N LYS A 461 2.33 -12.14 -19.85
CA LYS A 461 1.74 -11.49 -21.02
C LYS A 461 0.31 -11.99 -21.22
N GLY A 462 -0.61 -11.06 -21.48
CA GLY A 462 -2.03 -11.36 -21.67
C GLY A 462 -2.82 -11.53 -20.37
N THR A 463 -2.23 -11.21 -19.22
CA THR A 463 -2.94 -11.04 -17.94
C THR A 463 -2.84 -9.58 -17.46
N THR A 464 -3.80 -9.15 -16.67
CA THR A 464 -3.99 -7.75 -16.22
C THR A 464 -4.27 -7.66 -14.72
N GLY A 465 -4.33 -6.43 -14.18
CA GLY A 465 -4.76 -6.20 -12.80
C GLY A 465 -6.17 -6.74 -12.52
N LYS A 466 -7.02 -6.84 -13.54
CA LYS A 466 -8.34 -7.45 -13.40
C LYS A 466 -8.25 -8.94 -13.03
N ASP A 467 -7.37 -9.67 -13.70
CA ASP A 467 -7.16 -11.09 -13.43
C ASP A 467 -6.59 -11.30 -12.03
N VAL A 468 -5.69 -10.40 -11.59
CA VAL A 468 -5.10 -10.45 -10.23
C VAL A 468 -6.20 -10.36 -9.17
N ILE A 469 -7.08 -9.36 -9.24
CA ILE A 469 -8.11 -9.17 -8.20
C ILE A 469 -9.22 -10.20 -8.28
N VAL A 470 -9.59 -10.68 -9.48
CA VAL A 470 -10.54 -11.80 -9.62
C VAL A 470 -9.96 -13.07 -9.00
N ALA A 471 -8.68 -13.35 -9.24
CA ALA A 471 -7.99 -14.47 -8.61
C ALA A 471 -7.93 -14.30 -7.10
N LEU A 472 -7.58 -13.13 -6.56
CA LEU A 472 -7.61 -12.90 -5.10
C LEU A 472 -8.99 -13.18 -4.50
N CYS A 473 -10.07 -12.63 -5.08
CA CYS A 473 -11.44 -12.85 -4.62
C CYS A 473 -11.90 -14.31 -4.67
N GLY A 474 -11.48 -15.06 -5.70
CA GLY A 474 -11.90 -16.46 -5.89
C GLY A 474 -11.03 -17.49 -5.20
N LEU A 475 -9.74 -17.20 -5.02
CA LEU A 475 -8.77 -18.09 -4.40
C LEU A 475 -8.79 -17.96 -2.87
N PHE A 476 -9.05 -16.76 -2.34
CA PHE A 476 -9.17 -16.43 -0.91
C PHE A 476 -10.63 -16.05 -0.58
N LYS A 477 -11.54 -16.99 -0.80
CA LYS A 477 -12.99 -16.77 -0.81
C LYS A 477 -13.67 -16.95 0.55
N ASP A 478 -12.95 -17.49 1.53
CA ASP A 478 -13.46 -17.87 2.86
C ASP A 478 -13.42 -16.69 3.84
N ASP A 479 -13.72 -15.48 3.33
CA ASP A 479 -13.73 -14.21 4.05
C ASP A 479 -12.38 -13.86 4.71
N ASP A 480 -11.30 -14.29 4.05
CA ASP A 480 -9.92 -14.20 4.52
C ASP A 480 -9.46 -12.80 4.96
N VAL A 481 -9.99 -11.77 4.32
CA VAL A 481 -9.66 -10.35 4.58
C VAL A 481 -10.91 -9.51 4.83
N LEU A 482 -12.03 -10.15 5.21
CA LEU A 482 -13.25 -9.43 5.56
C LEU A 482 -12.94 -8.41 6.66
N ASN A 483 -13.38 -7.17 6.45
CA ASN A 483 -13.14 -6.02 7.35
C ASN A 483 -11.66 -5.65 7.59
N HIS A 484 -10.72 -6.14 6.78
CA HIS A 484 -9.32 -5.72 6.85
C HIS A 484 -9.04 -4.50 5.95
N ALA A 485 -8.04 -3.71 6.31
CA ALA A 485 -7.33 -2.90 5.32
C ALA A 485 -6.26 -3.76 4.65
N ILE A 486 -6.09 -3.62 3.34
CA ILE A 486 -5.04 -4.34 2.59
C ILE A 486 -3.89 -3.38 2.29
N GLU A 487 -2.67 -3.82 2.58
CA GLU A 487 -1.44 -3.21 2.06
C GLU A 487 -0.78 -4.16 1.07
N PHE A 488 -0.69 -3.74 -0.18
CA PHE A 488 -0.01 -4.49 -1.24
C PHE A 488 1.50 -4.23 -1.19
N THR A 489 2.30 -5.26 -1.39
CA THR A 489 3.77 -5.16 -1.46
C THR A 489 4.34 -6.17 -2.44
N GLY A 490 5.61 -6.02 -2.80
CA GLY A 490 6.30 -6.86 -3.76
C GLY A 490 7.65 -6.26 -4.13
N SER A 491 8.48 -7.03 -4.83
CA SER A 491 9.76 -6.54 -5.33
C SER A 491 9.56 -5.39 -6.33
N GLU A 492 10.59 -4.56 -6.55
CA GLU A 492 10.54 -3.50 -7.56
C GLU A 492 10.22 -4.07 -8.96
N GLU A 493 10.76 -5.24 -9.28
CA GLU A 493 10.50 -5.94 -10.53
C GLU A 493 9.03 -6.37 -10.65
N THR A 494 8.50 -6.99 -9.59
CA THR A 494 7.08 -7.37 -9.51
C THR A 494 6.18 -6.16 -9.70
N MET A 495 6.44 -5.06 -8.98
CA MET A 495 5.62 -3.86 -9.02
C MET A 495 5.70 -3.13 -10.38
N ARG A 496 6.80 -3.26 -11.12
CA ARG A 496 6.92 -2.75 -12.50
C ARG A 496 5.98 -3.47 -13.48
N SER A 497 5.61 -4.71 -13.21
CA SER A 497 4.63 -5.45 -14.03
C SER A 497 3.18 -5.03 -13.78
N LEU A 498 2.92 -4.16 -12.80
CA LEU A 498 1.60 -3.62 -12.46
C LEU A 498 1.56 -2.10 -12.68
N PRO A 499 1.20 -1.62 -13.89
CA PRO A 499 0.91 -0.21 -14.16
C PRO A 499 -0.13 0.40 -13.21
N VAL A 500 -0.16 1.73 -13.09
CA VAL A 500 -1.10 2.41 -12.18
C VAL A 500 -2.57 2.07 -12.48
N ASP A 501 -2.96 1.92 -13.75
CA ASP A 501 -4.34 1.58 -14.11
C ASP A 501 -4.74 0.16 -13.62
N ASP A 502 -3.79 -0.78 -13.61
CA ASP A 502 -3.98 -2.11 -13.01
C ASP A 502 -4.08 -2.03 -11.49
N ARG A 503 -3.28 -1.18 -10.85
CA ARG A 503 -3.36 -0.94 -9.40
C ARG A 503 -4.69 -0.31 -9.00
N LEU A 504 -5.19 0.65 -9.79
CA LEU A 504 -6.51 1.25 -9.60
C LEU A 504 -7.61 0.19 -9.72
N THR A 505 -7.49 -0.73 -10.68
CA THR A 505 -8.39 -1.87 -10.88
C THR A 505 -8.40 -2.80 -9.67
N ILE A 506 -7.21 -3.21 -9.21
CA ILE A 506 -7.03 -4.09 -8.05
C ILE A 506 -7.60 -3.41 -6.79
N ALA A 507 -7.19 -2.17 -6.54
CA ALA A 507 -7.63 -1.40 -5.38
C ALA A 507 -9.15 -1.19 -5.35
N ASN A 508 -9.78 -0.88 -6.51
CA ASN A 508 -11.23 -0.73 -6.65
C ASN A 508 -11.98 -1.98 -6.18
N MET A 509 -11.57 -3.16 -6.69
CA MET A 509 -12.26 -4.42 -6.45
C MET A 509 -11.88 -5.12 -5.13
N THR A 510 -10.99 -4.55 -4.31
CA THR A 510 -10.82 -5.00 -2.91
C THR A 510 -12.12 -4.89 -2.11
N THR A 511 -13.01 -3.99 -2.51
CA THR A 511 -14.38 -3.86 -1.98
C THR A 511 -15.15 -5.18 -2.10
N GLU A 512 -15.08 -5.85 -3.25
CA GLU A 512 -15.75 -7.13 -3.49
C GLU A 512 -15.09 -8.30 -2.76
N TRP A 513 -13.82 -8.17 -2.40
CA TRP A 513 -13.12 -9.13 -1.54
C TRP A 513 -13.50 -8.99 -0.05
N GLY A 514 -14.22 -7.93 0.31
CA GLY A 514 -14.65 -7.65 1.69
C GLY A 514 -13.70 -6.75 2.49
N ALA A 515 -12.67 -6.21 1.84
CA ALA A 515 -11.71 -5.30 2.48
C ALA A 515 -12.21 -3.84 2.49
N LEU A 516 -11.76 -3.10 3.50
CA LEU A 516 -12.17 -1.70 3.73
C LEU A 516 -11.30 -0.69 3.00
N SER A 517 -10.12 -1.10 2.56
CA SER A 517 -9.22 -0.33 1.70
C SER A 517 -8.22 -1.27 1.02
N GLY A 518 -7.65 -0.85 -0.11
CA GLY A 518 -6.59 -1.57 -0.82
C GLY A 518 -5.48 -0.64 -1.26
N LEU A 519 -4.39 -0.59 -0.50
CA LEU A 519 -3.36 0.45 -0.60
C LEU A 519 -2.07 -0.08 -1.24
N PHE A 520 -1.68 0.52 -2.36
CA PHE A 520 -0.38 0.31 -3.00
C PHE A 520 0.69 1.26 -2.47
N PRO A 521 1.98 0.89 -2.53
CA PRO A 521 3.07 1.73 -2.06
C PRO A 521 3.32 2.91 -3.00
N ILE A 522 3.93 3.97 -2.44
CA ILE A 522 4.40 5.13 -3.20
C ILE A 522 5.77 4.79 -3.83
N ASP A 523 5.74 4.11 -4.97
CA ASP A 523 6.94 3.57 -5.65
C ASP A 523 7.33 4.35 -6.91
N SER A 524 8.37 3.89 -7.61
CA SER A 524 8.88 4.52 -8.82
C SER A 524 7.89 4.53 -9.99
N ILE A 525 6.98 3.54 -10.06
CA ILE A 525 5.96 3.47 -11.12
C ILE A 525 4.92 4.57 -10.91
N LEU A 526 4.44 4.72 -9.67
CA LEU A 526 3.54 5.82 -9.33
C LEU A 526 4.21 7.18 -9.55
N GLN A 527 5.48 7.32 -9.17
CA GLN A 527 6.25 8.55 -9.41
C GLN A 527 6.30 8.92 -10.89
N ALA A 528 6.62 7.95 -11.76
CA ALA A 528 6.67 8.18 -13.21
C ALA A 528 5.30 8.57 -13.77
N TRP A 529 4.23 7.89 -13.32
CA TRP A 529 2.86 8.21 -13.72
C TRP A 529 2.44 9.63 -13.29
N LEU A 530 2.72 10.02 -12.05
CA LEU A 530 2.45 11.37 -11.55
C LEU A 530 3.21 12.43 -12.36
N ARG A 531 4.49 12.20 -12.67
CA ARG A 531 5.26 13.14 -13.50
C ARG A 531 4.67 13.27 -14.90
N SER A 532 4.30 12.15 -15.52
CA SER A 532 3.66 12.14 -16.84
C SER A 532 2.36 12.95 -16.83
N LYS A 533 1.48 12.72 -15.85
CA LYS A 533 0.21 13.47 -15.71
C LYS A 533 0.44 14.95 -15.44
N ALA A 534 1.40 15.32 -14.58
CA ALA A 534 1.73 16.73 -14.34
C ALA A 534 2.24 17.43 -15.61
N THR A 535 3.04 16.75 -16.44
CA THR A 535 3.46 17.27 -17.74
C THR A 535 2.29 17.38 -18.73
N GLU A 536 1.41 16.38 -18.77
CA GLU A 536 0.19 16.38 -19.61
C GLU A 536 -0.67 17.62 -19.31
N TYR A 537 -0.99 17.88 -18.04
CA TYR A 537 -1.78 19.05 -17.62
C TYR A 537 -1.06 20.39 -17.82
N ALA A 538 0.27 20.42 -17.79
CA ALA A 538 1.04 21.63 -18.06
C ALA A 538 1.04 21.99 -19.57
N LEU A 539 1.04 20.98 -20.45
CA LEU A 539 1.06 21.18 -21.90
C LEU A 539 -0.33 21.40 -22.50
N PHE A 540 -1.34 20.72 -21.96
CA PHE A 540 -2.71 20.73 -22.47
C PHE A 540 -3.69 21.16 -21.36
N PRO A 541 -3.65 22.44 -20.92
CA PRO A 541 -4.56 22.91 -19.90
C PRO A 541 -6.00 22.87 -20.44
N ALA A 542 -6.85 22.06 -19.82
CA ALA A 542 -8.26 21.99 -20.17
C ALA A 542 -8.99 23.30 -19.79
N ALA A 543 -10.09 23.60 -20.49
CA ALA A 543 -11.02 24.65 -20.07
C ALA A 543 -11.79 24.15 -18.84
N GLU A 544 -11.36 24.54 -17.65
CA GLU A 544 -11.94 24.07 -16.39
C GLU A 544 -13.03 25.01 -15.88
N THR A 545 -14.16 24.42 -15.45
CA THR A 545 -15.33 25.12 -14.90
C THR A 545 -15.37 25.11 -13.37
N THR A 546 -14.42 24.45 -12.71
CA THR A 546 -14.31 24.34 -11.26
C THR A 546 -13.60 25.55 -10.65
N ALA A 547 -13.83 25.80 -9.35
CA ALA A 547 -13.24 26.94 -8.65
C ALA A 547 -11.73 26.76 -8.45
N SER A 548 -11.28 25.53 -8.19
CA SER A 548 -9.87 25.16 -8.16
C SER A 548 -9.46 24.49 -9.47
N LYS A 549 -8.26 24.84 -9.99
CA LYS A 549 -7.74 24.32 -11.26
C LYS A 549 -6.90 23.05 -11.08
N THR A 550 -7.01 22.08 -11.97
CA THR A 550 -6.25 20.82 -11.92
C THR A 550 -4.76 21.05 -12.03
N VAL A 551 -4.30 21.98 -12.87
CA VAL A 551 -2.87 22.35 -12.94
C VAL A 551 -2.32 22.86 -11.60
N THR A 552 -3.17 23.39 -10.72
CA THR A 552 -2.74 23.82 -9.37
C THR A 552 -2.68 22.67 -8.38
N ARG A 553 -3.50 21.63 -8.56
CA ARG A 553 -3.49 20.42 -7.74
C ARG A 553 -2.45 19.39 -8.20
N PHE A 554 -2.25 19.27 -9.50
CA PHE A 554 -1.48 18.23 -10.15
C PHE A 554 -0.28 18.84 -10.88
N ASN A 555 0.80 19.11 -10.14
CA ASN A 555 1.99 19.78 -10.65
C ASN A 555 3.29 19.17 -10.11
N HIS A 556 4.41 19.48 -10.79
CA HIS A 556 5.72 18.96 -10.43
C HIS A 556 6.21 19.37 -9.03
N GLN A 557 5.88 20.56 -8.54
CA GLN A 557 6.30 21.02 -7.21
C GLN A 557 5.67 20.20 -6.08
N ARG A 558 4.37 19.88 -6.21
CA ARG A 558 3.67 19.01 -5.26
C ARG A 558 4.23 17.58 -5.29
N ILE A 559 4.68 17.12 -6.46
CA ILE A 559 5.35 15.84 -6.58
C ILE A 559 6.73 15.90 -5.93
N ASP A 560 7.54 16.95 -6.13
CA ASP A 560 8.84 17.11 -5.47
C ASP A 560 8.68 17.02 -3.93
N ALA A 561 7.72 17.76 -3.37
CA ALA A 561 7.41 17.72 -1.94
C ALA A 561 6.95 16.33 -1.44
N LEU A 562 6.26 15.57 -2.27
CA LEU A 562 5.89 14.18 -1.96
C LEU A 562 7.11 13.26 -1.87
N LEU A 563 8.14 13.49 -2.69
CA LEU A 563 9.33 12.63 -2.77
C LEU A 563 10.43 12.99 -1.77
N GLU A 564 10.35 14.16 -1.16
CA GLU A 564 11.24 14.55 -0.06
C GLU A 564 11.00 13.69 1.20
N ASP A 565 9.75 13.29 1.45
CA ASP A 565 9.35 12.45 2.60
C ASP A 565 8.28 11.42 2.19
N PRO A 566 8.65 10.36 1.44
CA PRO A 566 7.69 9.37 0.99
C PRO A 566 7.23 8.49 2.17
N LEU A 567 5.93 8.52 2.43
CA LEU A 567 5.32 7.63 3.42
C LEU A 567 5.44 6.16 2.99
N SER A 568 5.97 5.34 3.89
CA SER A 568 6.07 3.88 3.77
C SER A 568 5.82 3.23 5.12
N ALA A 569 5.43 1.96 5.15
CA ALA A 569 5.30 1.21 6.40
C ALA A 569 6.65 1.14 7.15
N ASP A 570 6.62 1.20 8.49
CA ASP A 570 7.84 1.07 9.29
C ASP A 570 8.40 -0.35 9.24
N LYS A 571 9.72 -0.45 9.39
CA LYS A 571 10.37 -1.73 9.67
C LYS A 571 9.85 -2.29 11.00
N GLY A 572 9.36 -3.52 10.99
CA GLY A 572 8.77 -4.17 12.17
C GLY A 572 7.30 -3.79 12.43
N ALA A 573 6.63 -3.11 11.49
CA ALA A 573 5.18 -2.96 11.53
C ALA A 573 4.49 -4.33 11.58
N LYS A 574 3.48 -4.46 12.45
CA LYS A 574 2.75 -5.71 12.66
C LYS A 574 1.52 -5.75 11.76
N TYR A 575 1.31 -6.89 11.12
CA TYR A 575 0.14 -7.15 10.28
C TYR A 575 -0.70 -8.25 10.92
N ALA A 576 -2.02 -8.16 10.76
CA ALA A 576 -2.95 -9.16 11.29
C ALA A 576 -2.96 -10.44 10.45
N LYS A 577 -2.66 -10.32 9.15
CA LYS A 577 -2.63 -11.45 8.20
C LYS A 577 -1.59 -11.23 7.12
N HIS A 578 -1.02 -12.31 6.64
CA HIS A 578 -0.07 -12.35 5.53
C HIS A 578 -0.60 -13.28 4.43
N ILE A 579 -0.65 -12.77 3.21
CA ILE A 579 -1.07 -13.50 2.01
C ILE A 579 -0.02 -13.29 0.93
N THR A 580 0.37 -14.35 0.24
CA THR A 580 1.26 -14.27 -0.92
C THR A 580 0.57 -14.80 -2.18
N LEU A 581 0.73 -14.10 -3.29
CA LEU A 581 0.30 -14.53 -4.63
C LEU A 581 1.45 -14.40 -5.63
N ASN A 582 1.81 -15.50 -6.30
CA ASN A 582 2.81 -15.47 -7.37
C ASN A 582 2.15 -15.06 -8.70
N LEU A 583 2.41 -13.83 -9.13
CA LEU A 583 1.85 -13.27 -10.36
C LEU A 583 2.25 -14.08 -11.59
N SER A 584 3.47 -14.63 -11.62
CA SER A 584 3.95 -15.41 -12.78
C SER A 584 3.17 -16.68 -13.02
N THR A 585 2.39 -17.16 -12.06
CA THR A 585 1.54 -18.36 -12.21
C THR A 585 0.11 -18.03 -12.61
N LEU A 586 -0.22 -16.76 -12.83
CA LEU A 586 -1.57 -16.32 -13.17
C LEU A 586 -1.93 -16.66 -14.63
N SER A 587 -3.22 -16.84 -14.87
CA SER A 587 -3.82 -16.90 -16.21
C SER A 587 -4.93 -15.87 -16.32
N PRO A 588 -5.54 -15.64 -17.49
CA PRO A 588 -6.75 -14.84 -17.57
C PRO A 588 -7.88 -15.50 -16.76
N TYR A 589 -8.58 -14.71 -15.96
CA TYR A 589 -9.65 -15.17 -15.07
C TYR A 589 -10.94 -14.42 -15.34
N VAL A 590 -12.04 -15.16 -15.21
CA VAL A 590 -13.39 -14.62 -15.33
C VAL A 590 -14.13 -14.94 -14.05
N SER A 591 -14.80 -13.92 -13.51
CA SER A 591 -15.65 -14.08 -12.35
C SER A 591 -17.11 -14.30 -12.74
N GLY A 592 -17.76 -15.31 -12.18
CA GLY A 592 -19.18 -15.58 -12.34
C GLY A 592 -19.52 -17.02 -12.74
N PRO A 593 -20.82 -17.31 -12.97
CA PRO A 593 -21.91 -16.33 -13.05
C PRO A 593 -22.35 -15.80 -11.68
N ASN A 594 -22.81 -14.56 -11.66
CA ASN A 594 -23.62 -13.95 -10.59
C ASN A 594 -23.01 -13.87 -9.16
N SER A 595 -21.72 -14.14 -9.02
CA SER A 595 -20.96 -13.98 -7.78
C SER A 595 -19.51 -13.64 -8.10
N VAL A 596 -18.94 -12.67 -7.37
CA VAL A 596 -17.55 -12.25 -7.56
C VAL A 596 -16.56 -13.33 -7.07
N LYS A 597 -16.98 -14.09 -6.06
CA LYS A 597 -16.18 -15.17 -5.44
C LYS A 597 -16.09 -16.45 -6.29
N VAL A 598 -16.89 -16.56 -7.35
CA VAL A 598 -16.75 -17.63 -8.34
C VAL A 598 -15.75 -17.17 -9.37
N ALA A 599 -14.53 -17.68 -9.35
CA ALA A 599 -13.48 -17.31 -10.29
C ALA A 599 -13.04 -18.55 -11.07
N THR A 600 -13.10 -18.46 -12.40
CA THR A 600 -12.84 -19.58 -13.31
C THR A 600 -11.77 -19.15 -14.31
N PRO A 601 -10.73 -19.96 -14.58
CA PRO A 601 -9.79 -19.71 -15.67
C PRO A 601 -10.53 -19.55 -17.00
N LEU A 602 -10.13 -18.57 -17.81
CA LEU A 602 -10.78 -18.31 -19.10
C LEU A 602 -10.82 -19.55 -20.01
N ALA A 603 -9.73 -20.33 -20.05
CA ALA A 603 -9.63 -21.52 -20.88
C ALA A 603 -10.74 -22.56 -20.60
N GLU A 604 -11.21 -22.66 -19.35
CA GLU A 604 -12.30 -23.56 -18.99
C GLU A 604 -13.65 -23.04 -19.48
N LEU A 605 -13.87 -21.72 -19.45
CA LEU A 605 -15.10 -21.10 -19.97
C LEU A 605 -15.15 -21.13 -21.50
N GLU A 606 -14.01 -20.96 -22.17
CA GLU A 606 -13.90 -21.12 -23.63
C GLU A 606 -14.31 -22.53 -24.07
N ALA A 607 -13.89 -23.56 -23.32
CA ALA A 607 -14.25 -24.94 -23.59
C ALA A 607 -15.75 -25.23 -23.42
N GLN A 608 -16.44 -24.50 -22.54
CA GLN A 608 -17.89 -24.64 -22.34
C GLN A 608 -18.73 -24.00 -23.46
N ASN A 609 -18.11 -23.20 -24.34
CA ASN A 609 -18.76 -22.60 -25.50
C ASN A 609 -20.04 -21.81 -25.13
N ILE A 610 -20.02 -21.13 -23.97
CA ILE A 610 -21.16 -20.37 -23.48
C ILE A 610 -21.37 -19.14 -24.38
N LYS A 611 -22.58 -19.02 -24.93
CA LYS A 611 -23.01 -17.87 -25.72
C LYS A 611 -22.98 -16.60 -24.88
N VAL A 612 -22.49 -15.51 -25.46
CA VAL A 612 -22.55 -14.16 -24.90
C VAL A 612 -23.56 -13.37 -25.72
N ASP A 613 -24.45 -12.62 -25.06
CA ASP A 613 -25.44 -11.76 -25.70
C ASP A 613 -25.07 -10.27 -25.55
N ARG A 614 -24.41 -9.90 -24.45
CA ARG A 614 -23.98 -8.52 -24.20
C ARG A 614 -22.58 -8.42 -23.64
N ALA A 615 -21.86 -7.41 -24.10
CA ALA A 615 -20.53 -7.06 -23.62
C ALA A 615 -20.52 -5.61 -23.13
N TYR A 616 -19.74 -5.33 -22.07
CA TYR A 616 -19.67 -4.00 -21.48
C TYR A 616 -18.24 -3.61 -21.11
N LEU A 617 -17.72 -2.57 -21.77
CA LEU A 617 -16.48 -1.90 -21.38
C LEU A 617 -16.83 -0.51 -20.83
N VAL A 618 -17.18 -0.50 -19.55
CA VAL A 618 -17.72 0.65 -18.80
C VAL A 618 -17.26 0.54 -17.34
N SER A 619 -17.56 1.57 -16.54
CA SER A 619 -17.30 1.68 -15.08
C SER A 619 -15.96 2.30 -14.68
N CYS A 620 -15.84 2.63 -13.39
CA CYS A 620 -14.61 3.15 -12.79
C CYS A 620 -13.52 2.09 -12.63
N THR A 621 -13.86 0.80 -12.71
CA THR A 621 -12.89 -0.29 -12.54
C THR A 621 -11.96 -0.36 -13.75
N ASN A 622 -12.53 -0.56 -14.94
CA ASN A 622 -11.85 -0.61 -16.22
C ASN A 622 -12.68 0.12 -17.28
N SER A 623 -12.16 1.25 -17.76
CA SER A 623 -12.62 1.99 -18.95
C SER A 623 -11.77 3.24 -19.22
N ARG A 624 -10.49 3.19 -18.83
CA ARG A 624 -9.51 4.26 -19.10
C ARG A 624 -8.99 4.12 -20.53
N ARG A 625 -8.24 5.10 -21.02
CA ARG A 625 -7.64 5.07 -22.36
C ARG A 625 -6.83 3.81 -22.62
N SER A 626 -6.13 3.29 -21.61
CA SER A 626 -5.38 2.03 -21.67
C SER A 626 -6.29 0.81 -21.84
N ASP A 627 -7.40 0.73 -21.10
CA ASP A 627 -8.40 -0.33 -21.21
C ASP A 627 -9.07 -0.32 -22.60
N LEU A 628 -9.42 0.87 -23.09
CA LEU A 628 -10.00 1.08 -24.43
C LEU A 628 -9.00 0.69 -25.54
N ALA A 629 -7.72 1.05 -25.38
CA ALA A 629 -6.66 0.66 -26.30
C ALA A 629 -6.45 -0.86 -26.34
N ALA A 630 -6.49 -1.54 -25.18
CA ALA A 630 -6.39 -2.99 -25.08
C ALA A 630 -7.55 -3.68 -25.81
N ALA A 631 -8.78 -3.21 -25.61
CA ALA A 631 -9.96 -3.69 -26.33
C ALA A 631 -9.87 -3.43 -27.84
N ALA A 632 -9.48 -2.22 -28.26
CA ALA A 632 -9.33 -1.86 -29.67
C ALA A 632 -8.25 -2.69 -30.37
N LYS A 633 -7.18 -3.05 -29.65
CA LYS A 633 -6.13 -3.92 -30.16
C LYS A 633 -6.66 -5.31 -30.54
N VAL A 634 -7.63 -5.86 -29.81
CA VAL A 634 -8.26 -7.15 -30.18
C VAL A 634 -8.90 -7.07 -31.56
N PHE A 635 -9.62 -6.00 -31.86
CA PHE A 635 -10.26 -5.80 -33.17
C PHE A 635 -9.24 -5.52 -34.28
N ARG A 636 -8.17 -4.75 -33.99
CA ARG A 636 -7.09 -4.52 -34.95
C ARG A 636 -6.36 -5.80 -35.34
N ASP A 637 -6.03 -6.64 -34.36
CA ASP A 637 -5.33 -7.89 -34.60
C ASP A 637 -6.21 -8.88 -35.39
N ALA A 638 -7.51 -8.93 -35.07
CA ALA A 638 -8.47 -9.71 -35.85
C ALA A 638 -8.63 -9.18 -37.29
N ALA A 639 -8.56 -7.86 -37.48
CA ALA A 639 -8.67 -7.24 -38.80
C ALA A 639 -7.43 -7.48 -39.69
N ALA A 640 -6.26 -7.67 -39.09
CA ALA A 640 -5.02 -8.00 -39.81
C ALA A 640 -5.11 -9.31 -40.61
N ALA A 641 -6.10 -10.17 -40.33
CA ALA A 641 -6.44 -11.35 -41.14
C ALA A 641 -7.12 -11.02 -42.49
N GLY A 642 -7.20 -9.75 -42.89
CA GLY A 642 -7.64 -9.31 -44.23
C GLY A 642 -9.13 -9.04 -44.37
N LYS A 643 -9.89 -9.02 -43.27
CA LYS A 643 -11.31 -8.65 -43.23
C LYS A 643 -11.57 -7.69 -42.07
N PRO A 644 -12.43 -6.67 -42.22
CA PRO A 644 -12.78 -5.81 -41.10
C PRO A 644 -13.43 -6.63 -39.98
N ALA A 645 -12.83 -6.59 -38.79
CA ALA A 645 -13.36 -7.27 -37.61
C ALA A 645 -14.66 -6.58 -37.16
N LYS A 646 -15.74 -7.35 -37.07
CA LYS A 646 -17.07 -6.88 -36.63
C LYS A 646 -17.52 -7.72 -35.45
N ILE A 647 -18.18 -7.08 -34.49
CA ILE A 647 -18.84 -7.76 -33.37
C ILE A 647 -19.83 -8.80 -33.91
N ALA A 648 -19.98 -9.93 -33.22
CA ALA A 648 -20.93 -10.97 -33.62
C ALA A 648 -22.36 -10.40 -33.71
N GLU A 649 -23.13 -10.79 -34.73
CA GLU A 649 -24.42 -10.14 -35.07
C GLU A 649 -25.44 -10.14 -33.92
N HIS A 650 -25.41 -11.15 -33.04
CA HIS A 650 -26.32 -11.26 -31.90
C HIS A 650 -25.80 -10.56 -30.62
N VAL A 651 -24.59 -10.01 -30.63
CA VAL A 651 -23.98 -9.37 -29.46
C VAL A 651 -24.19 -7.86 -29.50
N SER A 652 -24.67 -7.30 -28.38
CA SER A 652 -24.60 -5.85 -28.14
C SER A 652 -23.39 -5.51 -27.27
N PHE A 653 -22.41 -4.80 -27.84
CA PHE A 653 -21.24 -4.33 -27.11
C PHE A 653 -21.37 -2.84 -26.78
N TYR A 654 -21.39 -2.50 -25.50
CA TYR A 654 -21.49 -1.12 -25.01
C TYR A 654 -20.16 -0.62 -24.47
N ILE A 655 -19.78 0.60 -24.85
CA ILE A 655 -18.55 1.27 -24.38
C ILE A 655 -18.87 2.64 -23.78
N ALA A 656 -18.24 2.99 -22.67
CA ALA A 656 -18.24 4.34 -22.09
C ALA A 656 -16.92 4.58 -21.38
N ALA A 657 -16.18 5.60 -21.78
CA ALA A 657 -14.95 5.96 -21.10
C ALA A 657 -15.21 6.33 -19.63
N ALA A 658 -14.21 6.12 -18.78
CA ALA A 658 -14.28 6.46 -17.37
C ALA A 658 -14.45 7.98 -17.14
N SER A 659 -13.98 8.80 -18.07
CA SER A 659 -14.14 10.26 -18.08
C SER A 659 -14.00 10.83 -19.50
N LEU A 660 -14.43 12.08 -19.70
CA LEU A 660 -14.26 12.77 -20.99
C LEU A 660 -12.79 12.90 -21.42
N PRO A 661 -11.83 13.26 -20.55
CA PRO A 661 -10.41 13.26 -20.92
C PRO A 661 -9.91 11.89 -21.39
N GLU A 662 -10.33 10.80 -20.75
CA GLU A 662 -9.95 9.44 -21.16
C GLU A 662 -10.60 9.07 -22.51
N GLN A 663 -11.83 9.52 -22.77
CA GLN A 663 -12.47 9.37 -24.08
C GLN A 663 -11.71 10.12 -25.18
N GLN A 664 -11.40 11.40 -24.94
CA GLN A 664 -10.68 12.25 -25.89
C GLN A 664 -9.32 11.65 -26.23
N ALA A 665 -8.58 11.17 -25.22
CA ALA A 665 -7.31 10.51 -25.46
C ALA A 665 -7.45 9.22 -26.30
N ALA A 666 -8.53 8.45 -26.12
CA ALA A 666 -8.81 7.27 -26.93
C ALA A 666 -9.26 7.62 -28.36
N GLU A 667 -9.98 8.73 -28.55
CA GLU A 667 -10.34 9.27 -29.87
C GLU A 667 -9.10 9.77 -30.62
N GLU A 668 -8.21 10.49 -29.96
CA GLU A 668 -6.94 10.98 -30.55
C GLU A 668 -6.02 9.84 -30.99
N GLN A 669 -6.02 8.71 -30.26
CA GLN A 669 -5.29 7.49 -30.61
C GLN A 669 -6.00 6.66 -31.70
N GLY A 670 -7.25 6.98 -32.01
CA GLY A 670 -8.11 6.22 -32.94
C GLY A 670 -8.68 4.92 -32.35
N ASP A 671 -8.41 4.60 -31.08
CA ASP A 671 -8.92 3.42 -30.39
C ASP A 671 -10.44 3.43 -30.27
N TRP A 672 -11.00 4.60 -29.97
CA TRP A 672 -12.44 4.77 -29.87
C TRP A 672 -13.14 4.47 -31.19
N GLN A 673 -12.61 4.99 -32.30
CA GLN A 673 -13.16 4.78 -33.64
C GLN A 673 -13.08 3.31 -34.05
N VAL A 674 -11.99 2.59 -33.75
CA VAL A 674 -11.90 1.14 -34.02
C VAL A 674 -13.07 0.38 -33.38
N LEU A 675 -13.41 0.70 -32.13
CA LEU A 675 -14.51 0.03 -31.43
C LEU A 675 -15.87 0.39 -32.03
N LEU A 676 -16.10 1.67 -32.35
CA LEU A 676 -17.35 2.10 -33.00
C LEU A 676 -17.51 1.49 -34.40
N GLU A 677 -16.44 1.48 -35.19
CA GLU A 677 -16.43 0.87 -36.51
C GLU A 677 -16.64 -0.64 -36.44
N ALA A 678 -16.20 -1.32 -35.38
CA ALA A 678 -16.51 -2.73 -35.14
C ALA A 678 -17.99 -2.99 -34.82
N GLY A 679 -18.75 -1.94 -34.47
CA GLY A 679 -20.18 -1.97 -34.15
C GLY A 679 -20.51 -1.71 -32.67
N ALA A 680 -19.55 -1.25 -31.87
CA ALA A 680 -19.79 -0.95 -30.47
C ALA A 680 -20.70 0.29 -30.32
N GLN A 681 -21.52 0.29 -29.27
CA GLN A 681 -22.47 1.35 -28.96
C GLN A 681 -21.92 2.23 -27.85
N ALA A 682 -21.64 3.50 -28.19
CA ALA A 682 -21.18 4.47 -27.21
C ALA A 682 -22.29 4.87 -26.22
N LEU A 683 -21.92 4.92 -24.95
CA LEU A 683 -22.69 5.48 -23.85
C LEU A 683 -21.95 6.71 -23.30
N PRO A 684 -22.65 7.67 -22.66
CA PRO A 684 -21.98 8.81 -22.05
C PRO A 684 -21.08 8.36 -20.90
N SER A 685 -20.00 9.10 -20.66
CA SER A 685 -19.08 8.86 -19.53
C SER A 685 -19.84 8.89 -18.20
N GLY A 686 -19.94 7.74 -17.54
CA GLY A 686 -20.74 7.52 -16.34
C GLY A 686 -20.88 6.03 -16.01
N CYS A 687 -21.54 5.70 -14.90
CA CYS A 687 -21.67 4.33 -14.41
C CYS A 687 -22.55 3.46 -15.33
N GLY A 688 -23.74 3.96 -15.68
CA GLY A 688 -24.67 3.29 -16.59
C GLY A 688 -24.98 1.82 -16.19
N PRO A 689 -24.82 0.84 -17.10
CA PRO A 689 -25.15 -0.57 -16.83
C PRO A 689 -24.42 -1.18 -15.64
N CYS A 690 -23.27 -0.66 -15.22
CA CYS A 690 -22.52 -1.14 -14.04
C CYS A 690 -23.36 -1.15 -12.76
N ILE A 691 -24.27 -0.18 -12.63
CA ILE A 691 -25.17 -0.02 -11.48
C ILE A 691 -26.61 -0.46 -11.79
N GLY A 692 -26.85 -1.03 -12.97
CA GLY A 692 -28.18 -1.44 -13.41
C GLY A 692 -29.07 -0.29 -13.91
N LEU A 693 -28.48 0.82 -14.36
CA LEU A 693 -29.21 1.96 -14.91
C LEU A 693 -28.88 2.21 -16.39
N GLY A 694 -29.79 2.89 -17.09
CA GLY A 694 -29.58 3.35 -18.46
C GLY A 694 -29.78 2.28 -19.53
N THR A 695 -29.20 2.53 -20.70
CA THR A 695 -29.35 1.71 -21.90
C THR A 695 -28.51 0.44 -21.80
N GLY A 696 -29.05 -0.68 -22.31
CA GLY A 696 -28.27 -1.91 -22.46
C GLY A 696 -28.37 -2.90 -21.31
N LEU A 697 -29.35 -2.77 -20.39
CA LEU A 697 -29.58 -3.74 -19.30
C LEU A 697 -29.91 -5.16 -19.77
N LEU A 698 -29.34 -6.16 -19.11
CA LEU A 698 -29.56 -7.59 -19.40
C LEU A 698 -31.03 -7.98 -19.26
N GLN A 699 -31.52 -8.78 -20.20
CA GLN A 699 -32.87 -9.33 -20.24
C GLN A 699 -32.92 -10.75 -19.66
N PRO A 700 -34.11 -11.28 -19.32
CA PRO A 700 -34.23 -12.65 -18.83
C PRO A 700 -33.58 -13.68 -19.77
N GLY A 701 -32.72 -14.55 -19.23
CA GLY A 701 -32.04 -15.60 -19.99
C GLY A 701 -30.78 -15.16 -20.75
N GLU A 702 -30.47 -13.87 -20.84
CA GLU A 702 -29.26 -13.37 -21.51
C GLU A 702 -27.99 -13.59 -20.65
N VAL A 703 -26.85 -13.73 -21.34
CA VAL A 703 -25.51 -13.76 -20.74
C VAL A 703 -24.76 -12.47 -21.05
N GLY A 704 -24.30 -11.79 -20.00
CA GLY A 704 -23.48 -10.59 -20.09
C GLY A 704 -22.05 -10.81 -19.60
N VAL A 705 -21.07 -10.27 -20.32
CA VAL A 705 -19.67 -10.17 -19.89
C VAL A 705 -19.27 -8.70 -19.73
N SER A 706 -18.68 -8.33 -18.59
CA SER A 706 -18.43 -6.92 -18.23
C SER A 706 -17.03 -6.70 -17.68
N ALA A 707 -16.42 -5.57 -18.01
CA ALA A 707 -15.18 -5.11 -17.37
C ALA A 707 -15.41 -4.46 -15.98
N SER A 708 -16.67 -4.37 -15.53
CA SER A 708 -17.06 -3.79 -14.24
C SER A 708 -16.76 -4.70 -13.03
N ASN A 709 -17.14 -4.27 -11.82
CA ASN A 709 -16.75 -4.91 -10.56
C ASN A 709 -17.82 -5.81 -9.91
N ARG A 710 -19.10 -5.71 -10.27
CA ARG A 710 -20.19 -6.46 -9.60
C ARG A 710 -21.07 -7.19 -10.58
N ASN A 711 -21.31 -8.47 -10.31
CA ASN A 711 -22.17 -9.34 -11.12
C ASN A 711 -23.36 -9.95 -10.37
N PHE A 712 -23.67 -9.55 -9.13
CA PHE A 712 -24.78 -10.15 -8.36
C PHE A 712 -26.09 -10.29 -9.15
N LYS A 713 -26.89 -11.30 -8.82
CA LYS A 713 -28.19 -11.54 -9.47
C LYS A 713 -29.04 -10.25 -9.49
N GLY A 714 -29.45 -9.80 -10.68
CA GLY A 714 -30.22 -8.57 -10.88
C GLY A 714 -29.41 -7.26 -10.89
N ARG A 715 -28.07 -7.31 -10.76
CA ARG A 715 -27.22 -6.12 -10.71
C ARG A 715 -27.23 -5.32 -12.02
N MET A 716 -27.20 -5.99 -13.16
CA MET A 716 -27.07 -5.38 -14.48
C MET A 716 -28.37 -5.46 -15.31
N GLY A 717 -29.51 -5.71 -14.66
CA GLY A 717 -30.81 -5.88 -15.32
C GLY A 717 -31.62 -7.00 -14.68
N SER A 718 -32.15 -7.90 -15.50
CA SER A 718 -32.98 -9.02 -15.03
C SER A 718 -32.27 -9.91 -14.01
N THR A 719 -33.03 -10.38 -13.01
CA THR A 719 -32.59 -11.41 -12.07
C THR A 719 -32.37 -12.77 -12.74
N ASP A 720 -32.97 -13.00 -13.90
CA ASP A 720 -32.85 -14.28 -14.64
C ASP A 720 -31.69 -14.27 -15.65
N ALA A 721 -30.90 -13.19 -15.68
CA ALA A 721 -29.70 -13.08 -16.49
C ALA A 721 -28.47 -13.66 -15.77
N LYS A 722 -27.44 -14.00 -16.54
CA LYS A 722 -26.12 -14.40 -16.03
C LYS A 722 -25.10 -13.31 -16.34
N ALA A 723 -24.50 -12.72 -15.33
CA ALA A 723 -23.45 -11.72 -15.48
C ALA A 723 -22.07 -12.30 -15.09
N PHE A 724 -21.08 -12.00 -15.92
CA PHE A 724 -19.68 -12.37 -15.74
C PHE A 724 -18.79 -11.13 -15.78
N LEU A 725 -17.68 -11.17 -15.05
CA LEU A 725 -16.69 -10.10 -15.02
C LEU A 725 -15.37 -10.60 -15.60
N ALA A 726 -14.76 -9.85 -16.51
CA ALA A 726 -13.49 -10.20 -17.14
C ALA A 726 -12.67 -8.94 -17.45
N SER A 727 -11.43 -9.11 -17.91
CA SER A 727 -10.59 -7.99 -18.35
C SER A 727 -11.12 -7.34 -19.64
N PRO A 728 -10.76 -6.08 -19.94
CA PRO A 728 -11.19 -5.37 -21.15
C PRO A 728 -10.97 -6.14 -22.45
N GLU A 729 -9.80 -6.75 -22.60
CA GLU A 729 -9.45 -7.53 -23.79
C GLU A 729 -10.22 -8.85 -23.87
N VAL A 730 -10.54 -9.50 -22.75
CA VAL A 730 -11.41 -10.70 -22.74
C VAL A 730 -12.86 -10.32 -23.08
N VAL A 731 -13.36 -9.18 -22.58
CA VAL A 731 -14.69 -8.66 -22.94
C VAL A 731 -14.76 -8.37 -24.44
N ALA A 732 -13.75 -7.70 -24.98
CA ALA A 732 -13.67 -7.37 -26.41
C ALA A 732 -13.57 -8.63 -27.28
N ALA A 733 -12.70 -9.58 -26.91
CA ALA A 733 -12.56 -10.85 -27.62
C ALA A 733 -13.87 -11.67 -27.57
N SER A 734 -14.54 -11.67 -26.43
CA SER A 734 -15.83 -12.36 -26.29
C SER A 734 -16.93 -11.70 -27.11
N ALA A 735 -16.94 -10.36 -27.22
CA ALA A 735 -17.85 -9.62 -28.07
C ALA A 735 -17.63 -9.92 -29.56
N LEU A 736 -16.36 -9.98 -29.98
CA LEU A 736 -15.97 -10.35 -31.33
C LEU A 736 -16.39 -11.79 -31.68
N ALA A 737 -16.21 -12.74 -30.74
CA ALA A 737 -16.47 -14.15 -30.96
C ALA A 737 -17.96 -14.56 -30.77
N GLY A 738 -18.75 -13.79 -30.03
CA GLY A 738 -20.14 -14.14 -29.69
C GLY A 738 -20.29 -15.13 -28.52
N LYS A 739 -19.18 -15.47 -27.87
CA LYS A 739 -19.02 -16.45 -26.79
C LYS A 739 -17.77 -16.09 -25.99
N PHE A 740 -17.55 -16.71 -24.82
CA PHE A 740 -16.29 -16.48 -24.10
C PHE A 740 -15.07 -16.81 -24.97
N ALA A 741 -14.16 -15.85 -25.07
CA ALA A 741 -12.93 -15.94 -25.84
C ALA A 741 -11.85 -15.02 -25.26
N GLY A 742 -10.59 -15.44 -25.35
CA GLY A 742 -9.43 -14.62 -25.03
C GLY A 742 -8.86 -13.90 -26.26
N PRO A 743 -7.99 -12.89 -26.04
CA PRO A 743 -7.34 -12.14 -27.12
C PRO A 743 -6.27 -12.95 -27.87
N GLY A 744 -5.91 -14.15 -27.39
CA GLY A 744 -4.90 -15.03 -28.01
C GLY A 744 -3.45 -14.62 -27.75
N TRP A 745 -3.21 -13.64 -26.86
CA TRP A 745 -1.85 -13.17 -26.52
C TRP A 745 -1.31 -13.75 -25.21
N TYR A 746 -2.10 -14.56 -24.50
CA TYR A 746 -1.67 -15.20 -23.28
C TYR A 746 -0.62 -16.26 -23.55
N GLU A 747 0.52 -16.13 -22.89
CA GLU A 747 1.61 -17.09 -22.95
C GLU A 747 1.67 -17.82 -21.61
N ARG A 748 1.31 -19.11 -21.61
CA ARG A 748 1.35 -19.93 -20.39
C ARG A 748 2.82 -20.08 -19.94
N PRO A 749 3.13 -19.86 -18.66
CA PRO A 749 4.48 -20.07 -18.12
C PRO A 749 4.98 -21.50 -18.33
N GLU A 750 6.29 -21.67 -18.55
CA GLU A 750 6.92 -23.00 -18.62
C GLU A 750 6.79 -23.73 -17.27
N GLY A 751 6.41 -25.00 -17.30
CA GLY A 751 6.26 -25.82 -16.09
C GLY A 751 5.04 -25.49 -15.22
N TRP A 752 4.09 -24.69 -15.72
CA TRP A 752 2.88 -24.31 -14.98
C TRP A 752 2.05 -25.53 -14.52
N THR A 753 1.81 -25.63 -13.21
CA THR A 753 0.99 -26.70 -12.58
C THR A 753 -0.28 -26.18 -11.91
N GLY A 754 -0.41 -24.86 -11.75
CA GLY A 754 -1.51 -24.18 -11.07
C GLY A 754 -1.08 -22.81 -10.56
N ILE A 755 -2.00 -22.08 -9.93
CA ILE A 755 -1.66 -20.81 -9.26
C ILE A 755 -0.99 -21.09 -7.93
N GLU A 756 0.19 -20.51 -7.73
CA GLU A 756 0.93 -20.57 -6.48
C GLU A 756 0.46 -19.46 -5.52
N ARG A 757 0.02 -19.87 -4.33
CA ARG A 757 -0.47 -18.99 -3.28
C ARG A 757 -0.14 -19.54 -1.91
N PHE A 758 0.09 -18.65 -0.95
CA PHE A 758 0.45 -19.01 0.42
C PHE A 758 -0.29 -18.12 1.43
N GLU A 759 -0.65 -18.71 2.58
CA GLU A 759 -1.21 -18.01 3.74
C GLU A 759 -0.29 -18.21 4.94
N GLY A 760 -0.01 -17.12 5.67
CA GLY A 760 0.87 -17.12 6.84
C GLY A 760 2.17 -16.34 6.62
N GLU A 761 2.97 -16.22 7.67
CA GLU A 761 4.31 -15.63 7.57
C GLU A 761 5.21 -16.57 6.76
N ASP A 762 5.44 -16.21 5.50
CA ASP A 762 6.27 -16.99 4.59
C ASP A 762 7.72 -17.05 5.08
N ASN A 763 8.07 -18.15 5.76
CA ASN A 763 9.47 -18.56 5.99
C ASN A 763 10.12 -19.16 4.72
N HIS A 764 9.33 -19.37 3.66
CA HIS A 764 9.77 -20.00 2.41
C HIS A 764 10.14 -19.03 1.29
N ILE A 765 9.93 -17.72 1.47
CA ILE A 765 10.34 -16.70 0.51
C ILE A 765 11.60 -16.04 1.04
N GLN A 766 12.68 -16.78 0.92
CA GLN A 766 14.00 -16.20 1.03
C GLN A 766 14.83 -16.80 -0.11
N GLU A 767 14.69 -16.22 -1.31
CA GLU A 767 15.89 -16.06 -2.14
C GLU A 767 16.84 -15.18 -1.32
N ARG A 768 17.56 -15.83 -0.40
CA ARG A 768 18.53 -15.15 0.45
C ARG A 768 19.54 -14.55 -0.51
N SER A 769 19.58 -13.23 -0.56
CA SER A 769 20.79 -12.59 -1.05
C SER A 769 21.95 -13.11 -0.19
N ILE A 770 23.14 -13.21 -0.81
CA ILE A 770 24.36 -13.63 -0.10
C ILE A 770 24.57 -12.76 1.15
N GLU A 771 24.08 -11.52 1.15
CA GLU A 771 24.11 -10.56 2.25
C GLU A 771 23.29 -11.06 3.48
N GLU A 772 22.09 -11.61 3.29
CA GLU A 772 21.29 -12.19 4.39
C GLU A 772 21.86 -13.53 4.88
N THR A 773 22.49 -14.30 3.98
CA THR A 773 23.22 -15.53 4.36
C THR A 773 24.47 -15.20 5.19
N LEU A 774 25.12 -14.07 4.89
CA LEU A 774 26.25 -13.54 5.64
C LEU A 774 25.82 -13.02 7.01
N GLU A 775 24.69 -12.31 7.11
CA GLU A 775 24.12 -11.87 8.39
C GLU A 775 23.67 -13.06 9.25
N ALA A 776 23.10 -14.11 8.66
CA ALA A 776 22.77 -15.35 9.36
C ALA A 776 24.00 -16.16 9.81
N LEU A 777 25.10 -16.11 9.06
CA LEU A 777 26.39 -16.70 9.45
C LEU A 777 27.08 -15.91 10.57
N ILE A 778 26.96 -14.58 10.56
CA ILE A 778 27.46 -13.70 11.62
C ILE A 778 26.64 -13.89 12.90
N GLY A 779 25.31 -13.97 12.79
CA GLY A 779 24.43 -14.30 13.93
C GLY A 779 24.68 -15.70 14.50
N LYS A 780 25.03 -16.68 13.66
CA LYS A 780 25.51 -17.99 14.13
C LYS A 780 26.86 -17.92 14.83
N PHE A 781 27.77 -17.05 14.39
CA PHE A 781 29.05 -16.83 15.06
C PHE A 781 28.87 -16.16 16.44
N ASP A 782 27.93 -15.23 16.57
CA ASP A 782 27.57 -14.61 17.85
C ASP A 782 26.96 -15.63 18.82
N SER A 783 26.10 -16.54 18.34
CA SER A 783 25.53 -17.62 19.18
C SER A 783 26.57 -18.62 19.67
N ILE A 784 27.63 -18.87 18.88
CA ILE A 784 28.74 -19.77 19.26
C ILE A 784 29.70 -19.10 20.27
N VAL A 785 29.73 -17.76 20.32
CA VAL A 785 30.52 -16.99 21.30
C VAL A 785 29.73 -16.75 22.60
N GLU A 786 28.40 -16.61 22.54
CA GLU A 786 27.55 -16.53 23.74
C GLU A 786 27.39 -17.89 24.47
N ASP A 787 27.38 -19.02 23.76
CA ASP A 787 27.33 -20.36 24.36
C ASP A 787 28.61 -20.73 25.13
N GLY A 788 29.70 -19.95 24.98
CA GLY A 788 30.94 -20.11 25.74
C GLY A 788 30.92 -19.54 27.17
N THR A 789 29.88 -18.80 27.58
CA THR A 789 29.88 -18.07 28.88
C THR A 789 28.69 -18.33 29.80
N LYS A 790 27.82 -19.30 29.51
CA LYS A 790 26.78 -19.74 30.44
C LYS A 790 26.78 -21.25 30.63
N SER A 791 27.84 -21.76 31.25
CA SER A 791 27.75 -22.99 32.04
C SER A 791 27.97 -22.63 33.51
N GLY A 792 26.89 -22.71 34.30
CA GLY A 792 26.92 -22.52 35.74
C GLY A 792 25.97 -21.44 36.23
N LEU A 793 24.73 -21.84 36.51
CA LEU A 793 24.10 -21.80 37.83
C LEU A 793 22.58 -21.89 37.65
N ASP A 794 22.06 -23.06 37.99
CA ASP A 794 20.65 -23.33 38.24
C ASP A 794 20.34 -22.95 39.69
N GLU A 795 19.21 -22.30 39.96
CA GLU A 795 18.22 -22.72 40.97
C GLU A 795 17.10 -21.67 41.19
N SER A 796 15.87 -22.11 40.91
CA SER A 796 14.60 -21.83 41.59
C SER A 796 14.06 -20.38 41.67
N ALA A 797 12.93 -20.15 40.99
CA ALA A 797 11.88 -19.21 41.44
C ALA A 797 10.47 -19.75 41.04
N PRO A 798 9.44 -19.65 41.89
CA PRO A 798 8.10 -20.21 41.63
C PRO A 798 7.22 -19.28 40.76
N PRO A 799 6.07 -19.75 40.25
CA PRO A 799 5.24 -18.98 39.34
C PRO A 799 4.49 -17.86 40.08
N ALA A 800 4.59 -16.64 39.58
CA ALA A 800 3.85 -15.49 40.08
C ALA A 800 2.48 -15.40 39.38
N GLU A 801 1.43 -15.77 40.10
CA GLU A 801 0.08 -15.22 39.90
C GLU A 801 -0.10 -13.94 40.72
N ALA A 802 -0.97 -13.08 40.19
CA ALA A 802 -1.71 -11.96 40.81
C ALA A 802 -1.28 -10.50 40.50
N ASP A 803 -2.33 -9.75 40.15
CA ASP A 803 -2.58 -8.30 40.20
C ASP A 803 -2.01 -7.38 39.11
N LYS A 804 -2.67 -7.40 37.94
CA LYS A 804 -2.85 -6.17 37.16
C LYS A 804 -4.09 -5.44 37.67
N ALA A 805 -3.90 -4.26 38.24
CA ALA A 805 -4.99 -3.30 38.46
C ALA A 805 -5.71 -3.04 37.12
N GLU A 806 -7.00 -3.41 37.03
CA GLU A 806 -7.86 -3.12 35.88
C GLU A 806 -7.94 -1.59 35.70
N ARG A 807 -7.44 -1.08 34.56
CA ARG A 807 -7.75 0.29 34.13
C ARG A 807 -9.22 0.31 33.74
N LEU A 808 -10.01 1.13 34.43
CA LEU A 808 -11.40 1.40 34.06
C LEU A 808 -11.42 2.37 32.88
N THR A 809 -12.21 2.06 31.84
CA THR A 809 -12.52 2.98 30.75
C THR A 809 -13.36 4.14 31.31
N GLU A 810 -13.02 5.38 30.96
CA GLU A 810 -13.82 6.55 31.33
C GLU A 810 -15.18 6.49 30.62
N ILE A 811 -16.26 6.51 31.40
CA ILE A 811 -17.64 6.51 30.87
C ILE A 811 -18.14 7.95 30.82
N LEU A 812 -18.54 8.39 29.61
CA LEU A 812 -19.05 9.76 29.43
C LEU A 812 -20.47 9.94 30.03
N PRO A 813 -20.80 11.14 30.54
CA PRO A 813 -22.15 11.42 31.04
C PRO A 813 -23.23 11.14 29.99
N GLY A 814 -24.18 10.26 30.33
CA GLY A 814 -25.27 9.84 29.44
C GLY A 814 -25.00 8.54 28.66
N PHE A 815 -23.81 7.96 28.79
CA PHE A 815 -23.49 6.63 28.24
C PHE A 815 -23.78 5.53 29.28
N PRO A 816 -24.38 4.38 28.91
CA PRO A 816 -24.66 3.30 29.86
C PRO A 816 -23.38 2.60 30.34
N GLU A 817 -23.20 2.46 31.67
CA GLU A 817 -22.08 1.70 32.24
C GLU A 817 -22.21 0.19 31.98
N LYS A 818 -23.45 -0.31 31.93
CA LYS A 818 -23.78 -1.72 31.70
C LYS A 818 -24.99 -1.87 30.80
N VAL A 819 -24.97 -2.90 29.97
CA VAL A 819 -26.10 -3.32 29.13
C VAL A 819 -26.33 -4.81 29.33
N SER A 820 -27.56 -5.21 29.65
CA SER A 820 -27.91 -6.62 29.84
C SER A 820 -29.31 -6.94 29.34
N GLY A 821 -29.50 -8.18 28.91
CA GLY A 821 -30.79 -8.72 28.47
C GLY A 821 -30.72 -10.20 28.12
N GLU A 822 -31.87 -10.78 27.78
CA GLU A 822 -31.96 -12.17 27.32
C GLU A 822 -31.46 -12.30 25.88
N ILE A 823 -30.71 -13.36 25.58
CA ILE A 823 -30.23 -13.67 24.23
C ILE A 823 -31.38 -14.19 23.36
N VAL A 824 -31.69 -13.43 22.31
CA VAL A 824 -32.53 -13.85 21.18
C VAL A 824 -31.60 -14.23 20.02
N LEU A 825 -31.46 -15.53 19.79
CA LEU A 825 -30.58 -16.09 18.76
C LEU A 825 -31.28 -16.17 17.41
N CYS A 826 -30.69 -15.51 16.41
CA CYS A 826 -30.97 -15.67 14.99
C CYS A 826 -29.76 -16.35 14.34
N ASP A 827 -29.75 -17.70 14.33
CA ASP A 827 -28.61 -18.51 13.86
C ASP A 827 -28.52 -18.59 12.33
N ALA A 828 -27.98 -17.52 11.76
CA ALA A 828 -27.60 -17.42 10.37
C ALA A 828 -26.36 -16.55 10.21
N ASP A 829 -25.49 -16.96 9.30
CA ASP A 829 -24.40 -16.13 8.79
C ASP A 829 -24.92 -15.30 7.60
N ASN A 830 -24.28 -14.18 7.31
CA ASN A 830 -24.60 -13.30 6.18
C ASN A 830 -26.06 -12.79 6.20
N VAL A 831 -26.63 -12.54 7.40
CA VAL A 831 -27.91 -11.85 7.53
C VAL A 831 -27.75 -10.44 6.99
N ASN A 832 -28.23 -10.21 5.77
CA ASN A 832 -28.03 -8.95 5.07
C ASN A 832 -29.01 -7.88 5.55
N THR A 833 -28.77 -6.62 5.18
CA THR A 833 -29.66 -5.50 5.57
C THR A 833 -31.10 -5.63 5.06
N ASP A 834 -31.35 -6.43 4.01
CA ASP A 834 -32.71 -6.68 3.51
C ASP A 834 -33.47 -7.67 4.40
N ALA A 835 -32.76 -8.64 4.96
CA ALA A 835 -33.27 -9.53 5.98
C ALA A 835 -33.67 -8.76 7.25
N ILE A 836 -32.88 -7.74 7.64
CA ILE A 836 -33.13 -6.88 8.81
C ILE A 836 -34.25 -5.86 8.56
N TYR A 837 -34.23 -5.17 7.42
CA TYR A 837 -35.25 -4.20 7.05
C TYR A 837 -35.60 -4.35 5.55
N PRO A 838 -36.80 -4.84 5.23
CA PRO A 838 -37.18 -5.18 3.87
C PRO A 838 -37.04 -4.00 2.89
N GLY A 839 -36.44 -4.26 1.72
CA GLY A 839 -36.19 -3.25 0.68
C GLY A 839 -37.44 -2.48 0.25
N LYS A 840 -38.61 -3.14 0.30
CA LYS A 840 -39.93 -2.57 -0.03
C LYS A 840 -40.28 -1.30 0.77
N TYR A 841 -39.69 -1.12 1.96
CA TYR A 841 -39.90 0.04 2.83
C TYR A 841 -38.77 1.09 2.78
N THR A 842 -37.71 0.86 2.01
CA THR A 842 -36.47 1.67 2.06
C THR A 842 -36.64 3.09 1.51
N TYR A 843 -37.57 3.30 0.57
CA TYR A 843 -37.82 4.60 -0.07
C TYR A 843 -39.14 5.24 0.36
N GLN A 844 -39.71 4.78 1.47
CA GLN A 844 -40.88 5.36 2.10
C GLN A 844 -40.37 6.26 3.22
N ASP A 845 -40.38 7.58 3.01
CA ASP A 845 -39.82 8.56 3.95
C ASP A 845 -40.73 8.81 5.18
N ASP A 846 -41.93 8.21 5.21
CA ASP A 846 -42.98 8.40 6.22
C ASP A 846 -43.29 7.16 7.07
N VAL A 847 -42.42 6.14 7.04
CA VAL A 847 -42.58 4.93 7.86
C VAL A 847 -42.47 5.28 9.34
N THR A 848 -43.53 5.00 10.11
CA THR A 848 -43.55 5.29 11.55
C THR A 848 -42.63 4.33 12.32
N THR A 849 -42.27 4.72 13.55
CA THR A 849 -41.42 3.88 14.42
C THR A 849 -42.11 2.55 14.74
N GLU A 850 -43.42 2.56 14.91
CA GLU A 850 -44.24 1.36 15.13
C GLU A 850 -44.15 0.43 13.92
N LYS A 851 -44.26 0.98 12.71
CA LYS A 851 -44.15 0.18 11.50
C LYS A 851 -42.74 -0.37 11.31
N MET A 852 -41.70 0.43 11.58
CA MET A 852 -40.31 -0.03 11.57
C MET A 852 -40.08 -1.18 12.55
N SER A 853 -40.67 -1.11 13.76
CA SER A 853 -40.62 -2.19 14.75
C SER A 853 -41.36 -3.45 14.28
N GLU A 854 -42.48 -3.31 13.58
CA GLU A 854 -43.28 -4.43 13.08
C GLU A 854 -42.54 -5.21 11.98
N VAL A 855 -41.84 -4.50 11.09
CA VAL A 855 -41.17 -5.09 9.92
C VAL A 855 -39.71 -5.46 10.19
N CYS A 856 -39.22 -5.22 11.41
CA CYS A 856 -37.86 -5.57 11.80
C CYS A 856 -37.65 -7.08 11.72
N MET A 857 -36.62 -7.49 10.97
CA MET A 857 -36.26 -8.88 10.67
C MET A 857 -37.36 -9.70 9.94
N GLU A 858 -38.39 -9.05 9.35
CA GLU A 858 -39.53 -9.74 8.69
C GLU A 858 -39.07 -10.69 7.57
N ASN A 859 -38.08 -10.26 6.78
CA ASN A 859 -37.54 -11.06 5.67
C ASN A 859 -36.63 -12.20 6.16
N TYR A 860 -36.11 -12.12 7.39
CA TYR A 860 -35.37 -13.21 8.02
C TYR A 860 -36.33 -14.24 8.63
N ASP A 861 -37.20 -13.77 9.52
CA ASP A 861 -38.20 -14.57 10.22
C ASP A 861 -39.46 -13.71 10.45
N PRO A 862 -40.58 -14.00 9.76
CA PRO A 862 -41.83 -13.27 9.95
C PRO A 862 -42.36 -13.28 11.39
N ALA A 863 -41.96 -14.27 12.21
CA ALA A 863 -42.35 -14.35 13.60
C ALA A 863 -41.45 -13.54 14.54
N PHE A 864 -40.30 -13.02 14.07
CA PHE A 864 -39.33 -12.28 14.90
C PHE A 864 -39.98 -11.16 15.70
N ALA A 865 -40.84 -10.36 15.05
CA ALA A 865 -41.54 -9.26 15.69
C ALA A 865 -42.44 -9.69 16.86
N SER A 866 -42.90 -10.94 16.88
CA SER A 866 -43.68 -11.48 18.01
C SER A 866 -42.80 -12.12 19.09
N ILE A 867 -41.64 -12.67 18.72
CA ILE A 867 -40.72 -13.40 19.61
C ILE A 867 -39.82 -12.44 20.40
N ALA A 868 -39.28 -11.42 19.73
CA ALA A 868 -38.40 -10.43 20.33
C ALA A 868 -39.17 -9.39 21.16
N LYS A 869 -38.62 -9.07 22.33
CA LYS A 869 -39.16 -8.14 23.32
C LYS A 869 -38.19 -6.98 23.53
N LYS A 870 -38.73 -5.87 24.05
CA LYS A 870 -37.93 -4.71 24.45
C LYS A 870 -36.91 -5.12 25.52
N GLY A 871 -35.66 -4.74 25.33
CA GLY A 871 -34.54 -5.05 26.23
C GLY A 871 -33.80 -6.35 25.93
N ASP A 872 -34.25 -7.13 24.94
CA ASP A 872 -33.52 -8.33 24.50
C ASP A 872 -32.20 -7.98 23.81
N ILE A 873 -31.26 -8.93 23.80
CA ILE A 873 -30.00 -8.84 23.08
C ILE A 873 -30.12 -9.70 21.83
N LEU A 874 -30.07 -9.06 20.66
CA LEU A 874 -30.11 -9.77 19.38
C LEU A 874 -28.75 -10.41 19.12
N VAL A 875 -28.70 -11.73 18.99
CA VAL A 875 -27.46 -12.46 18.72
C VAL A 875 -27.55 -13.16 17.37
N SER A 876 -26.57 -12.94 16.49
CA SER A 876 -26.54 -13.57 15.16
C SER A 876 -25.14 -14.06 14.76
N GLY A 877 -25.03 -14.70 13.60
CA GLY A 877 -23.82 -15.32 13.11
C GLY A 877 -22.75 -14.33 12.63
N PHE A 878 -21.92 -14.79 11.70
CA PHE A 878 -20.86 -13.99 11.09
C PHE A 878 -21.40 -13.11 9.96
N ASN A 879 -20.76 -11.96 9.75
CA ASN A 879 -21.07 -10.99 8.71
C ASN A 879 -22.52 -10.45 8.77
N PHE A 880 -23.00 -10.14 9.98
CA PHE A 880 -24.33 -9.59 10.23
C PHE A 880 -24.45 -8.15 9.69
N GLY A 881 -25.56 -7.85 9.00
CA GLY A 881 -25.78 -6.55 8.37
C GLY A 881 -24.99 -6.34 7.09
N CYS A 882 -24.57 -7.41 6.41
CA CYS A 882 -23.89 -7.29 5.12
C CYS A 882 -24.82 -6.76 4.01
N GLY A 883 -24.24 -6.28 2.91
CA GLY A 883 -25.00 -5.81 1.75
C GLY A 883 -25.26 -4.31 1.70
N SER A 884 -26.52 -3.90 1.58
CA SER A 884 -26.89 -2.52 1.21
C SER A 884 -26.64 -1.53 2.35
N SER A 885 -26.32 -0.27 2.04
CA SER A 885 -25.96 0.76 3.02
C SER A 885 -27.15 1.36 3.80
N ARG A 886 -28.23 0.60 4.00
CA ARG A 886 -29.49 1.09 4.55
C ARG A 886 -29.33 1.42 6.02
N GLU A 887 -29.49 2.70 6.36
CA GLU A 887 -29.45 3.17 7.75
C GLU A 887 -30.65 2.62 8.54
N GLN A 888 -31.78 2.37 7.86
CA GLN A 888 -33.00 1.86 8.46
C GLN A 888 -32.86 0.47 9.10
N ALA A 889 -31.88 -0.32 8.67
CA ALA A 889 -31.60 -1.61 9.30
C ALA A 889 -31.22 -1.43 10.80
N ALA A 890 -30.44 -0.39 11.12
CA ALA A 890 -30.10 -0.09 12.52
C ALA A 890 -31.29 0.54 13.26
N THR A 891 -32.01 1.49 12.64
CA THR A 891 -33.14 2.16 13.29
C THR A 891 -34.33 1.22 13.52
N ALA A 892 -34.54 0.21 12.68
CA ALA A 892 -35.59 -0.79 12.88
C ALA A 892 -35.33 -1.66 14.12
N ILE A 893 -34.07 -2.05 14.36
CA ILE A 893 -33.67 -2.78 15.58
C ILE A 893 -33.88 -1.91 16.82
N LEU A 894 -33.51 -0.63 16.76
CA LEU A 894 -33.77 0.33 17.83
C LEU A 894 -35.27 0.55 18.05
N ALA A 895 -36.06 0.68 16.98
CA ALA A 895 -37.51 0.81 17.04
C ALA A 895 -38.17 -0.40 17.71
N LYS A 896 -37.60 -1.60 17.50
CA LYS A 896 -38.01 -2.83 18.17
C LYS A 896 -37.69 -2.84 19.68
N GLY A 897 -36.88 -1.89 20.15
CA GLY A 897 -36.49 -1.75 21.55
C GLY A 897 -35.33 -2.66 21.94
N ILE A 898 -34.52 -3.10 20.98
CA ILE A 898 -33.32 -3.91 21.19
C ILE A 898 -32.13 -2.95 21.35
N PRO A 899 -31.50 -2.89 22.54
CA PRO A 899 -30.43 -1.93 22.81
C PRO A 899 -29.05 -2.37 22.29
N LEU A 900 -28.86 -3.67 21.99
CA LEU A 900 -27.56 -4.24 21.64
C LEU A 900 -27.71 -5.40 20.65
N VAL A 901 -26.83 -5.41 19.66
CA VAL A 901 -26.62 -6.55 18.76
C VAL A 901 -25.27 -7.20 19.06
N VAL A 902 -25.24 -8.53 19.12
CA VAL A 902 -24.01 -9.33 19.25
C VAL A 902 -23.89 -10.20 18.01
N ALA A 903 -22.73 -10.21 17.36
CA ALA A 903 -22.51 -11.03 16.18
C ALA A 903 -21.13 -11.71 16.23
N GLY A 904 -20.92 -12.72 15.38
CA GLY A 904 -19.58 -13.25 15.14
C GLY A 904 -18.70 -12.22 14.44
N SER A 905 -19.29 -11.46 13.51
CA SER A 905 -18.71 -10.26 12.91
C SER A 905 -19.81 -9.41 12.29
N PHE A 906 -19.57 -8.11 12.11
CA PHE A 906 -20.50 -7.20 11.42
C PHE A 906 -20.03 -6.85 10.02
N GLY A 907 -20.96 -6.61 9.10
CA GLY A 907 -20.67 -5.86 7.88
C GLY A 907 -20.29 -4.42 8.25
N ASN A 908 -19.15 -3.93 7.78
CA ASN A 908 -18.62 -2.61 8.17
C ASN A 908 -19.61 -1.45 7.97
N ILE A 909 -20.39 -1.45 6.89
CA ILE A 909 -21.39 -0.40 6.64
C ILE A 909 -22.50 -0.43 7.68
N PHE A 910 -22.97 -1.61 8.07
CA PHE A 910 -23.97 -1.75 9.12
C PHE A 910 -23.40 -1.38 10.49
N SER A 911 -22.18 -1.79 10.81
CA SER A 911 -21.49 -1.39 12.05
C SER A 911 -21.41 0.15 12.16
N ARG A 912 -21.04 0.81 11.07
CA ARG A 912 -21.02 2.28 10.98
C ARG A 912 -22.40 2.91 11.13
N ASN A 913 -23.41 2.39 10.44
CA ASN A 913 -24.79 2.84 10.57
C ASN A 913 -25.34 2.64 11.99
N SER A 914 -24.92 1.57 12.66
CA SER A 914 -25.32 1.28 14.04
C SER A 914 -24.81 2.38 14.97
N ILE A 915 -23.52 2.69 14.94
CA ILE A 915 -22.94 3.79 15.73
C ILE A 915 -23.57 5.14 15.37
N ASN A 916 -23.75 5.43 14.08
CA ASN A 916 -24.37 6.68 13.63
C ASN A 916 -25.81 6.87 14.15
N ASN A 917 -26.53 5.79 14.45
CA ASN A 917 -27.88 5.82 15.01
C ASN A 917 -27.94 5.47 16.51
N ALA A 918 -26.79 5.34 17.19
CA ALA A 918 -26.68 4.91 18.59
C ALA A 918 -27.18 3.47 18.88
N LEU A 919 -27.21 2.59 17.89
CA LEU A 919 -27.32 1.15 18.10
C LEU A 919 -25.94 0.59 18.47
N MET A 920 -25.83 -0.02 19.64
CA MET A 920 -24.60 -0.67 20.08
C MET A 920 -24.45 -2.04 19.41
N GLY A 921 -23.21 -2.36 19.03
CA GLY A 921 -22.83 -3.66 18.48
C GLY A 921 -21.53 -4.15 19.13
N VAL A 922 -21.43 -5.45 19.41
CA VAL A 922 -20.21 -6.07 19.93
C VAL A 922 -19.96 -7.42 19.25
N GLU A 923 -18.72 -7.67 18.84
CA GLU A 923 -18.32 -8.92 18.21
C GLU A 923 -17.85 -9.93 19.27
N VAL A 924 -18.52 -11.08 19.35
CA VAL A 924 -18.18 -12.16 20.29
C VAL A 924 -18.23 -13.52 19.57
N PRO A 925 -17.24 -13.84 18.71
CA PRO A 925 -17.22 -15.11 17.95
C PRO A 925 -17.36 -16.36 18.82
N LYS A 926 -16.74 -16.34 20.01
CA LYS A 926 -16.79 -17.44 20.98
C LYS A 926 -18.23 -17.76 21.42
N LEU A 927 -19.06 -16.72 21.62
CA LEU A 927 -20.46 -16.90 21.99
C LEU A 927 -21.24 -17.59 20.87
N ILE A 928 -21.00 -17.22 19.62
CA ILE A 928 -21.70 -17.80 18.47
C ILE A 928 -21.40 -19.29 18.34
N ASN A 929 -20.12 -19.66 18.43
CA ASN A 929 -19.71 -21.06 18.40
C ASN A 929 -20.35 -21.85 19.54
N ARG A 930 -20.34 -21.31 20.76
CA ARG A 930 -20.95 -21.94 21.94
C ARG A 930 -22.47 -22.10 21.81
N LEU A 931 -23.18 -21.08 21.31
CA LEU A 931 -24.62 -21.16 21.05
C LEU A 931 -24.95 -22.22 20.00
N ARG A 932 -24.15 -22.33 18.94
CA ARG A 932 -24.29 -23.38 17.91
C ARG A 932 -24.06 -24.77 18.48
N GLU A 933 -23.05 -24.95 19.34
CA GLU A 933 -22.80 -26.23 20.02
C GLU A 933 -23.99 -26.67 20.88
N VAL A 934 -24.58 -25.76 21.66
CA VAL A 934 -25.67 -26.09 22.60
C VAL A 934 -27.01 -26.26 21.89
N PHE A 935 -27.29 -25.44 20.88
CA PHE A 935 -28.60 -25.38 20.22
C PHE A 935 -28.64 -26.04 18.84
N ALA A 936 -27.57 -26.74 18.43
CA ALA A 936 -27.54 -27.54 17.22
C ALA A 936 -28.74 -28.51 17.17
N PRO A 937 -29.35 -28.73 16.00
CA PRO A 937 -30.38 -29.74 15.85
C PRO A 937 -29.79 -31.10 16.22
N SER A 938 -30.35 -31.76 17.23
CA SER A 938 -29.93 -33.09 17.65
C SER A 938 -30.13 -34.07 16.49
N HIS A 939 -29.07 -34.50 15.83
CA HIS A 939 -29.09 -35.77 15.14
C HIS A 939 -29.37 -36.84 16.20
N SER A 940 -30.49 -37.53 16.07
CA SER A 940 -30.76 -38.70 16.88
C SER A 940 -29.57 -39.65 16.79
N ASN A 941 -29.08 -40.06 17.95
CA ASN A 941 -28.21 -41.21 18.10
C ASN A 941 -28.94 -42.45 17.57
N ALA A 942 -28.93 -42.68 16.26
CA ALA A 942 -29.02 -44.00 15.70
C ALA A 942 -27.61 -44.59 15.76
N SER A 943 -27.47 -45.67 16.52
CA SER A 943 -26.25 -46.44 16.70
C SER A 943 -25.47 -46.62 15.40
N ALA A 944 -24.16 -46.40 15.48
CA ALA A 944 -23.16 -46.71 14.46
C ALA A 944 -22.96 -48.22 14.25
N SER A 945 -24.05 -48.95 14.01
CA SER A 945 -24.06 -50.37 13.68
C SER A 945 -25.26 -50.68 12.79
N GLU A 946 -25.17 -50.28 11.52
CA GLU A 946 -25.85 -50.85 10.34
C GLU A 946 -25.81 -49.84 9.19
N VAL A 947 -24.63 -49.57 8.65
CA VAL A 947 -24.54 -49.10 7.25
C VAL A 947 -24.45 -50.38 6.42
N LYS A 948 -25.60 -50.83 5.91
CA LYS A 948 -25.62 -51.78 4.79
C LYS A 948 -25.03 -51.05 3.58
N GLU A 949 -23.94 -51.57 3.04
CA GLU A 949 -23.45 -51.19 1.71
C GLU A 949 -24.61 -51.29 0.71
N ILE A 950 -24.93 -50.15 0.08
CA ILE A 950 -25.82 -50.12 -1.08
C ILE A 950 -24.92 -50.40 -2.28
N THR A 951 -24.85 -51.66 -2.70
CA THR A 951 -24.42 -52.00 -4.06
C THR A 951 -25.53 -51.65 -5.03
N GLU A 952 -25.19 -50.88 -6.08
CA GLU A 952 -26.10 -50.68 -7.22
C GLU A 952 -26.44 -52.05 -7.84
N PRO A 953 -27.72 -52.33 -8.14
CA PRO A 953 -28.07 -53.54 -8.87
C PRO A 953 -27.64 -53.41 -10.33
N GLU A 954 -26.92 -54.41 -10.84
CA GLU A 954 -26.60 -54.53 -12.26
C GLU A 954 -27.91 -54.64 -13.08
N GLY A 955 -28.19 -53.62 -13.91
CA GLY A 955 -29.13 -53.76 -15.02
C GLY A 955 -30.28 -52.75 -15.14
N ASN A 956 -30.08 -51.46 -14.89
CA ASN A 956 -31.09 -50.43 -15.21
C ASN A 956 -30.58 -49.39 -16.23
N GLU A 957 -30.35 -49.83 -17.47
CA GLU A 957 -30.60 -48.97 -18.62
C GLU A 957 -32.10 -49.09 -18.95
N GLN A 958 -32.83 -47.96 -18.97
CA GLN A 958 -34.26 -47.79 -19.32
C GLN A 958 -35.28 -47.83 -18.16
N SER A 959 -35.52 -46.66 -17.54
CA SER A 959 -36.86 -46.29 -17.06
C SER A 959 -36.98 -44.76 -16.87
N LEU A 960 -37.42 -44.07 -17.93
CA LEU A 960 -38.04 -42.74 -17.81
C LEU A 960 -39.47 -42.96 -17.30
N ASP A 961 -39.66 -42.92 -15.97
CA ASP A 961 -40.93 -42.65 -15.25
C ASP A 961 -40.86 -43.19 -13.80
N SER A 962 -39.97 -42.63 -12.97
CA SER A 962 -40.07 -42.81 -11.51
C SER A 962 -40.76 -41.59 -10.89
N PRO A 963 -41.81 -41.75 -10.07
CA PRO A 963 -42.38 -40.63 -9.33
C PRO A 963 -41.33 -40.03 -8.38
N PRO A 964 -41.36 -38.71 -8.14
CA PRO A 964 -40.38 -38.06 -7.28
C PRO A 964 -40.39 -38.72 -5.89
N PRO A 965 -39.21 -38.85 -5.23
CA PRO A 965 -39.15 -39.38 -3.89
C PRO A 965 -40.08 -38.57 -2.97
N ALA A 966 -40.76 -39.25 -2.06
CA ALA A 966 -41.61 -38.61 -1.07
C ALA A 966 -40.82 -37.50 -0.35
N PRO A 967 -41.42 -36.32 -0.07
CA PRO A 967 -40.70 -35.25 0.60
C PRO A 967 -40.14 -35.77 1.92
N LEU A 968 -38.83 -35.65 2.10
CA LEU A 968 -38.22 -35.79 3.41
C LEU A 968 -38.96 -34.83 4.34
N GLN A 969 -39.43 -35.32 5.48
CA GLN A 969 -40.03 -34.48 6.51
C GLN A 969 -38.94 -33.51 6.97
N GLU A 970 -38.94 -32.28 6.44
CA GLU A 970 -38.03 -31.22 6.87
C GLU A 970 -38.28 -30.97 8.35
N VAL A 971 -37.27 -31.21 9.18
CA VAL A 971 -37.29 -30.75 10.57
C VAL A 971 -37.34 -29.22 10.49
N GLU A 972 -38.47 -28.64 10.89
CA GLU A 972 -38.72 -27.20 10.79
C GLU A 972 -37.62 -26.44 11.56
N LYS A 973 -36.71 -25.78 10.82
CA LYS A 973 -35.60 -25.05 11.41
C LYS A 973 -36.14 -23.82 12.12
N VAL A 974 -36.05 -23.80 13.45
CA VAL A 974 -36.38 -22.63 14.26
C VAL A 974 -35.42 -21.48 13.92
N LEU A 975 -35.92 -20.45 13.23
CA LEU A 975 -35.12 -19.32 12.73
C LEU A 975 -34.74 -18.33 13.84
N THR A 976 -35.69 -18.00 14.74
CA THR A 976 -35.46 -17.14 15.91
C THR A 976 -35.75 -17.89 17.20
N ARG A 977 -34.82 -17.87 18.15
CA ARG A 977 -34.92 -18.59 19.42
C ARG A 977 -34.64 -17.68 20.61
N ARG A 978 -35.54 -17.66 21.59
CA ARG A 978 -35.23 -17.19 22.94
C ARG A 978 -34.47 -18.31 23.68
N THR A 979 -33.27 -18.02 24.12
CA THR A 979 -32.36 -19.05 24.67
C THR A 979 -32.51 -19.24 26.17
N GLY A 980 -33.13 -18.29 26.88
CA GLY A 980 -33.07 -18.21 28.33
C GLY A 980 -31.71 -17.78 28.89
N TRP A 981 -30.70 -17.57 28.03
CA TRP A 981 -29.37 -17.12 28.44
C TRP A 981 -29.35 -15.61 28.63
N VAL A 982 -28.54 -15.13 29.56
CA VAL A 982 -28.38 -13.70 29.84
C VAL A 982 -27.02 -13.25 29.34
N PHE A 983 -27.02 -12.16 28.59
CA PHE A 983 -25.81 -11.46 28.18
C PHE A 983 -25.69 -10.17 29.01
N GLU A 984 -24.50 -9.90 29.55
CA GLU A 984 -24.15 -8.64 30.20
C GLU A 984 -22.86 -8.10 29.58
N TRP A 985 -22.87 -6.85 29.13
CA TRP A 985 -21.67 -6.11 28.78
C TRP A 985 -21.41 -5.04 29.84
N ASP A 986 -20.31 -5.20 30.57
CA ASP A 986 -19.72 -4.18 31.44
C ASP A 986 -18.79 -3.32 30.58
N VAL A 987 -19.27 -2.15 30.17
CA VAL A 987 -18.53 -1.27 29.24
C VAL A 987 -17.33 -0.64 29.95
N ALA A 988 -17.49 -0.27 31.22
CA ALA A 988 -16.42 0.33 32.02
C ALA A 988 -15.20 -0.59 32.18
N ARG A 989 -15.44 -1.90 32.23
CA ARG A 989 -14.38 -2.93 32.29
C ARG A 989 -14.06 -3.57 30.94
N SER A 990 -14.72 -3.13 29.86
CA SER A 990 -14.61 -3.73 28.53
C SER A 990 -14.70 -5.26 28.55
N ARG A 991 -15.70 -5.77 29.28
CA ARG A 991 -15.86 -7.20 29.54
C ARG A 991 -17.30 -7.64 29.33
N VAL A 992 -17.47 -8.72 28.57
CA VAL A 992 -18.76 -9.39 28.42
C VAL A 992 -18.82 -10.59 29.35
N THR A 993 -19.99 -10.84 29.93
CA THR A 993 -20.31 -11.99 30.76
C THR A 993 -21.56 -12.64 30.19
N VAL A 994 -21.51 -13.95 29.98
CA VAL A 994 -22.63 -14.75 29.47
C VAL A 994 -23.00 -15.78 30.54
N THR A 995 -24.29 -15.87 30.85
CA THR A 995 -24.83 -16.84 31.81
C THR A 995 -25.78 -17.79 31.10
N GLU A 996 -25.43 -19.09 31.09
CA GLU A 996 -26.12 -20.13 30.33
C GLU A 996 -27.43 -20.60 31.02
N GLY A 997 -28.47 -19.77 31.04
CA GLY A 997 -29.77 -20.13 31.63
C GLY A 997 -29.77 -20.24 33.17
N GLU A 998 -30.87 -20.70 33.74
CA GLU A 998 -31.05 -20.78 35.19
C GLU A 998 -30.19 -21.92 35.79
N GLY A 999 -29.10 -21.55 36.46
CA GLY A 999 -28.16 -22.49 37.09
C GLY A 999 -27.03 -23.00 36.18
N GLY A 1000 -26.87 -22.47 34.97
CA GLY A 1000 -25.78 -22.84 34.07
C GLY A 1000 -24.44 -22.13 34.34
N GLU A 1001 -23.42 -22.53 33.59
CA GLU A 1001 -22.08 -21.96 33.69
C GLU A 1001 -22.09 -20.48 33.26
N SER A 1002 -21.30 -19.65 33.94
CA SER A 1002 -21.07 -18.26 33.55
C SER A 1002 -19.61 -18.08 33.18
N TRP A 1003 -19.38 -17.44 32.04
CA TRP A 1003 -18.04 -17.16 31.55
C TRP A 1003 -17.93 -15.73 31.05
N SER A 1004 -16.71 -15.20 31.11
CA SER A 1004 -16.41 -13.84 30.68
C SER A 1004 -15.32 -13.77 29.63
N GLN A 1005 -15.38 -12.76 28.78
CA GLN A 1005 -14.38 -12.45 27.77
C GLN A 1005 -14.13 -10.94 27.73
N GLY A 1006 -12.86 -10.54 27.56
CA GLY A 1006 -12.52 -9.15 27.26
C GLY A 1006 -12.93 -8.79 25.83
N VAL A 1007 -13.52 -7.62 25.66
CA VAL A 1007 -13.89 -7.03 24.36
C VAL A 1007 -13.18 -5.69 24.17
N GLY A 1008 -13.22 -5.13 22.97
CA GLY A 1008 -12.59 -3.83 22.69
C GLY A 1008 -13.22 -2.70 23.52
N GLU A 1009 -12.39 -1.73 23.93
CA GLU A 1009 -12.87 -0.53 24.61
C GLU A 1009 -13.69 0.34 23.64
N LEU A 1010 -14.78 0.92 24.12
CA LEU A 1010 -15.48 1.98 23.38
C LEU A 1010 -14.79 3.31 23.68
N PRO A 1011 -14.16 3.96 22.70
CA PRO A 1011 -13.43 5.19 22.95
C PRO A 1011 -14.37 6.38 23.18
N PRO A 1012 -13.87 7.44 23.86
CA PRO A 1012 -14.70 8.57 24.27
C PRO A 1012 -15.47 9.26 23.13
N ASN A 1013 -14.89 9.34 21.93
CA ASN A 1013 -15.56 9.95 20.77
C ASN A 1013 -16.80 9.17 20.32
N VAL A 1014 -16.73 7.83 20.30
CA VAL A 1014 -17.86 6.96 19.97
C VAL A 1014 -18.89 6.99 21.12
N GLN A 1015 -18.42 6.96 22.37
CA GLN A 1015 -19.32 7.13 23.51
C GLN A 1015 -20.06 8.47 23.46
N GLU A 1016 -19.41 9.57 23.05
CA GLU A 1016 -20.05 10.87 22.93
C GLU A 1016 -21.16 10.86 21.87
N ILE A 1017 -20.87 10.28 20.70
CA ILE A 1017 -21.86 10.12 19.62
C ILE A 1017 -23.08 9.33 20.10
N ILE A 1018 -22.85 8.17 20.73
CA ILE A 1018 -23.92 7.30 21.20
C ILE A 1018 -24.69 7.95 22.36
N ALA A 1019 -24.01 8.59 23.33
CA ALA A 1019 -24.63 9.28 24.46
C ALA A 1019 -25.52 10.45 24.04
N LYS A 1020 -25.23 11.07 22.88
CA LYS A 1020 -26.09 12.10 22.28
C LYS A 1020 -27.26 11.52 21.48
N GLY A 1021 -27.38 10.20 21.35
CA GLY A 1021 -28.42 9.55 20.57
C GLY A 1021 -28.11 9.46 19.07
N GLY A 1022 -26.82 9.47 18.71
CA GLY A 1022 -26.34 9.26 17.33
C GLY A 1022 -25.59 10.46 16.75
N LEU A 1023 -25.04 10.26 15.56
CA LEU A 1023 -24.18 11.22 14.88
C LEU A 1023 -24.91 12.53 14.57
N GLU A 1024 -26.17 12.48 14.15
CA GLU A 1024 -26.96 13.68 13.86
C GLU A 1024 -27.13 14.58 15.10
N SER A 1025 -27.48 13.98 16.23
CA SER A 1025 -27.66 14.70 17.49
C SER A 1025 -26.33 15.23 18.04
N TRP A 1026 -25.24 14.50 17.84
CA TRP A 1026 -23.90 14.97 18.16
C TRP A 1026 -23.53 16.19 17.31
N VAL A 1027 -23.72 16.15 15.99
CA VAL A 1027 -23.44 17.29 15.09
C VAL A 1027 -24.29 18.51 15.45
N LYS A 1028 -25.60 18.32 15.75
CA LYS A 1028 -26.46 19.41 16.24
C LYS A 1028 -25.86 20.09 17.47
N SER A 1029 -25.29 19.31 18.39
CA SER A 1029 -24.64 19.85 19.58
C SER A 1029 -23.34 20.61 19.26
N GLU A 1030 -22.54 20.14 18.30
CA GLU A 1030 -21.32 20.83 17.85
C GLU A 1030 -21.63 22.15 17.13
N ILE A 1031 -22.68 22.17 16.30
CA ILE A 1031 -23.17 23.40 15.66
C ILE A 1031 -23.61 24.39 16.74
N ALA A 1032 -24.36 23.94 17.75
CA ALA A 1032 -24.81 24.79 18.85
C ALA A 1032 -23.66 25.32 19.74
N LYS A 1033 -22.53 24.59 19.85
CA LYS A 1033 -21.32 25.08 20.54
C LYS A 1033 -20.58 26.16 19.73
N SER A 1034 -20.70 26.11 18.40
CA SER A 1034 -19.98 26.99 17.47
C SER A 1034 -20.76 28.26 17.08
N ALA A 1035 -22.08 28.25 17.32
CA ALA A 1035 -23.00 29.38 17.15
C ALA A 1035 -23.01 30.27 18.41
#